data_AF-A0A197K316-F1
#
_entry.id   AF-A0A197K316-F1
#
_cell.length_a   1.000
_cell.length_b   1.000
_cell.length_c   1.000
_cell.angle_alpha   90.00
_cell.angle_beta   90.00
_cell.angle_gamma   90.00
#
_symmetry.space_group_name_H-M   'P 1'
#
loop_
_entity.id
_entity.type
_entity.pdbx_description
1 polymer ?
#
loop_
_entity_poly.entity_id
_entity_poly.type
_entity_poly.pdbx_seq_one_letter_code
_entity_poly.pdbx_strand_id
1 'polypeptide(L)'
;MYFAQDVPVRYKHLSNTLRVLCLFPAVWGVYNHLAEANSTDNRQARALDPTKSSALDNYVGILWCLLAGLWTYWLTNNLIRRWFIHYEPWPAMIRLLTLGTIFWFSVMYFVSYFGANEPIWPWMVICAILAVAQTIQILHFRARGLSGSESKKPRRDGKSLIYRTVLIPGGIITFMTMVMLLHQNNMRPSSAEAIATGGATGIMPTSDAKLVIQAAQIQVLIIILSSWTPKALQRRQEIRDTTLRLAPPNSSKFAYTYKFVLGEAPSNHAKNSLGPKIGQEMQKYDDLLLLPVSDAAKDQDYKSFKALEWSNKFKFDFLCKTEDDVFVRWDTVAQDLIELGPSHNFWRGFAFWAMEPIGSDDAEIENRDARRGIDPPFVSSTLYTLSRDVVTFLTYPGPRVFTKNEAQNIGNWLYSFDLKPIHDRRIQQWDVCENDMIAKRFSDSFKPVESMVDMYKNVQEGRPLCTGFRQERCAPCYSCSNRLGHWRDRGLSCDSSQGISLIRGDASNLGSTVNLRDAMPGLAAKPKWIIPGILSDTSSIYSDTDEWVRLHWAIWTTDPAKTWKQRHYQAVETVFVHNPNAVLIILSNTLPSNFFSAYTRQGYQIHIMAVSKELLLHRKWFFSAETEEWIRRWEEWSKKSPYFPIHLADYIRLVAIYKYGGLYMDMDALWVRAPGDSTTEFIGSDISDTESDHAWSLDANNTYLANGVMRFRRGRTMFREIAENSFTAAKYDPKCFNCGGPKAFTTYVKTRRSLLETNGLHILPREALYPYNWKEIVPALRKTNRAEDDVLRIEEHGLSIHLYGKVTSDSTIEEGSVVGAALKIWGLDLSPPFQSSPGGPRLQGPKIMYYQVPSTSSKSEARSTVLDKVPGSFKGIYAVFVRGGRSADGFITRKASILITVKVGAIATDALETGTKRIQMDLGQSITMAQLNLALSRLRYIPPASAGWDGADDIKIQVEFGLMKEQLDIPVIRRATKLA
;
A
#
# COMPACT_ATOMS: atom_id res chain seq x y z
N MET A 1 9.01 38.85 -46.17
CA MET A 1 9.41 40.27 -46.26
C MET A 1 8.82 40.80 -47.56
N TYR A 2 7.63 41.40 -47.50
CA TYR A 2 7.14 42.27 -48.58
C TYR A 2 7.79 43.64 -48.35
N PHE A 3 8.26 44.26 -49.42
CA PHE A 3 8.71 45.64 -49.43
C PHE A 3 7.49 46.54 -49.19
N ALA A 4 7.21 46.84 -47.93
CA ALA A 4 6.54 48.07 -47.55
C ALA A 4 7.50 49.23 -47.84
N GLN A 5 6.99 50.37 -48.30
CA GLN A 5 7.77 51.59 -48.53
C GLN A 5 8.86 51.75 -47.47
N ASP A 6 10.11 51.87 -47.91
CA ASP A 6 11.21 52.15 -47.00
C ASP A 6 10.88 53.42 -46.22
N VAL A 7 11.22 53.42 -44.93
CA VAL A 7 11.05 54.58 -44.04
C VAL A 7 11.45 55.84 -44.79
N PRO A 8 10.57 56.87 -44.90
CA PRO A 8 10.85 58.02 -45.75
C PRO A 8 12.23 58.58 -45.44
N VAL A 9 13.03 58.89 -46.47
CA VAL A 9 14.47 59.22 -46.33
C VAL A 9 14.71 60.28 -45.25
N ARG A 10 13.82 61.28 -45.16
CA ARG A 10 13.83 62.35 -44.15
C ARG A 10 13.75 61.86 -42.70
N TYR A 11 13.05 60.75 -42.43
CA TYR A 11 12.85 60.18 -41.08
C TYR A 11 13.66 58.90 -40.85
N LYS A 12 14.44 58.45 -41.84
CA LYS A 12 15.25 57.23 -41.77
C LYS A 12 16.28 57.29 -40.64
N HIS A 13 16.97 58.42 -40.49
CA HIS A 13 17.95 58.61 -39.41
C HIS A 13 17.30 58.58 -38.02
N LEU A 14 16.19 59.30 -37.83
CA LEU A 14 15.48 59.33 -36.54
C LEU A 14 14.89 57.96 -36.17
N SER A 15 14.24 57.27 -37.12
CA SER A 15 13.68 55.94 -36.93
C SER A 15 14.75 54.87 -36.65
N ASN A 16 15.92 54.97 -37.30
CA ASN A 16 17.05 54.10 -36.99
C ASN A 16 17.56 54.37 -35.57
N THR A 17 17.73 55.64 -35.20
CA THR A 17 18.22 56.04 -33.88
C THR A 17 17.30 55.52 -32.77
N LEU A 18 15.99 55.70 -32.90
CA LEU A 18 15.01 55.19 -31.92
C LEU A 18 15.02 53.67 -31.80
N ARG A 19 15.20 52.93 -32.89
CA ARG A 19 15.33 51.46 -32.85
C ARG A 19 16.62 51.00 -32.19
N VAL A 20 17.73 51.71 -32.41
CA VAL A 20 19.00 51.44 -31.73
C VAL A 20 18.88 51.71 -30.23
N LEU A 21 18.18 52.77 -29.82
CA LEU A 21 17.89 53.05 -28.40
C LEU A 21 17.10 51.91 -27.72
N CYS A 22 16.23 51.21 -28.44
CA CYS A 22 15.53 50.04 -27.89
C CYS A 22 16.46 48.84 -27.61
N LEU A 23 17.67 48.80 -28.18
CA LEU A 23 18.65 47.72 -27.94
C LEU A 23 19.53 47.98 -26.71
N PHE A 24 19.60 49.23 -26.25
CA PHE A 24 20.49 49.62 -25.18
C PHE A 24 20.34 48.80 -23.89
N PRO A 25 19.12 48.45 -23.41
CA PRO A 25 18.99 47.63 -22.20
C PRO A 25 19.63 46.25 -22.36
N ALA A 26 19.45 45.61 -23.53
CA ALA A 26 20.04 44.30 -23.81
C ALA A 26 21.58 44.40 -23.91
N VAL A 27 22.11 45.45 -24.56
CA VAL A 27 23.56 45.69 -24.64
C VAL A 27 24.16 45.96 -23.25
N TRP A 28 23.47 46.74 -22.43
CA TRP A 28 23.86 47.00 -21.04
C TRP A 28 23.85 45.73 -20.19
N GLY A 29 22.84 44.87 -20.39
CA GLY A 29 22.78 43.52 -19.80
C GLY A 29 24.00 42.68 -20.16
N VAL A 30 24.36 42.61 -21.44
CA VAL A 30 25.57 41.89 -21.91
C VAL A 30 26.83 42.44 -21.24
N TYR A 31 26.97 43.76 -21.18
CA TYR A 31 28.14 44.40 -20.55
C TYR A 31 28.25 44.05 -19.06
N ASN A 32 27.16 44.14 -18.30
CA ASN A 32 27.17 43.85 -16.86
C ASN A 32 27.46 42.38 -16.58
N HIS A 33 26.85 41.46 -17.34
CA HIS A 33 27.12 40.03 -17.17
C HIS A 33 28.55 39.66 -17.57
N LEU A 34 29.11 40.30 -18.59
CA LEU A 34 30.51 40.08 -18.97
C LEU A 34 31.48 40.60 -17.90
N ALA A 35 31.19 41.76 -17.31
CA ALA A 35 31.97 42.31 -16.20
C ALA A 35 31.90 41.42 -14.95
N GLU A 36 30.70 40.93 -14.58
CA GLU A 36 30.55 40.05 -13.43
C GLU A 36 31.21 38.69 -13.67
N ALA A 37 31.07 38.10 -14.87
CA ALA A 37 31.71 36.83 -15.27
C ALA A 37 33.24 36.87 -15.09
N ASN A 38 33.89 37.92 -15.59
CA ASN A 38 35.34 38.13 -15.44
C ASN A 38 35.74 38.34 -13.97
N SER A 39 34.87 38.94 -13.16
CA SER A 39 35.12 39.11 -11.72
C SER A 39 34.95 37.82 -10.94
N THR A 40 34.06 36.92 -11.38
CA THR A 40 33.78 35.63 -10.74
C THR A 40 34.86 34.58 -10.99
N ASP A 41 35.45 34.53 -12.20
CA ASP A 41 36.60 33.65 -12.50
C ASP A 41 37.79 33.97 -11.58
N ASN A 42 38.02 35.25 -11.29
CA ASN A 42 39.06 35.69 -10.36
C ASN A 42 38.76 35.35 -8.89
N ARG A 43 37.49 35.17 -8.50
CA ARG A 43 37.07 34.76 -7.13
C ARG A 43 37.13 33.24 -6.95
N GLN A 44 36.78 32.44 -7.96
CA GLN A 44 36.84 30.98 -7.91
C GLN A 44 38.25 30.44 -7.68
N ALA A 45 39.29 31.18 -8.09
CA ALA A 45 40.68 30.87 -7.79
C ALA A 45 41.06 31.04 -6.30
N ARG A 46 40.22 31.67 -5.46
CA ARG A 46 40.56 31.99 -4.05
C ARG A 46 39.59 31.48 -2.98
N ALA A 47 38.34 31.14 -3.29
CA ALA A 47 37.44 30.38 -2.41
C ALA A 47 36.14 29.99 -3.14
N LEU A 48 35.69 28.74 -2.98
CA LEU A 48 34.42 28.23 -3.52
C LEU A 48 33.25 28.68 -2.62
N ASP A 49 32.65 29.83 -2.95
CA ASP A 49 31.37 30.27 -2.38
C ASP A 49 30.21 29.79 -3.29
N PRO A 50 29.41 28.78 -2.87
CA PRO A 50 28.38 28.19 -3.71
C PRO A 50 27.11 29.05 -3.91
N THR A 51 26.97 30.23 -3.27
CA THR A 51 25.77 31.08 -3.41
C THR A 51 25.97 32.34 -4.24
N LYS A 52 27.09 32.48 -4.96
CA LYS A 52 27.21 33.53 -5.98
C LYS A 52 27.00 32.92 -7.37
N SER A 53 26.42 33.70 -8.27
CA SER A 53 26.31 33.32 -9.69
C SER A 53 27.69 32.98 -10.21
N SER A 54 27.82 31.85 -10.90
CA SER A 54 29.07 31.44 -11.51
C SER A 54 29.36 32.27 -12.75
N ALA A 55 30.59 32.19 -13.25
CA ALA A 55 30.91 32.74 -14.57
C ALA A 55 30.00 32.13 -15.66
N LEU A 56 29.69 30.83 -15.54
CA LEU A 56 28.77 30.14 -16.45
C LEU A 56 27.35 30.70 -16.40
N ASP A 57 26.81 30.98 -15.21
CA ASP A 57 25.49 31.59 -15.05
C ASP A 57 25.40 32.95 -15.75
N ASN A 58 26.47 33.74 -15.66
CA ASN A 58 26.57 35.03 -16.34
C ASN A 58 26.73 34.89 -17.86
N TYR A 59 27.48 33.90 -18.36
CA TYR A 59 27.57 33.61 -19.80
C TYR A 59 26.21 33.17 -20.37
N VAL A 60 25.44 32.38 -19.64
CA VAL A 60 24.06 32.03 -20.03
C VAL A 60 23.17 33.26 -20.03
N GLY A 61 23.28 34.13 -19.02
CA GLY A 61 22.60 35.44 -18.99
C GLY A 61 22.87 36.28 -20.25
N ILE A 62 24.13 36.32 -20.72
CA ILE A 62 24.50 37.02 -21.97
C ILE A 62 23.73 36.47 -23.18
N LEU A 63 23.57 35.15 -23.31
CA LEU A 63 22.83 34.55 -24.42
C LEU A 63 21.36 35.03 -24.43
N TRP A 64 20.73 35.10 -23.26
CA TRP A 64 19.37 35.61 -23.12
C TRP A 64 19.28 37.12 -23.40
N CYS A 65 20.27 37.93 -22.99
CA CYS A 65 20.33 39.35 -23.38
C CYS A 65 20.41 39.52 -24.90
N LEU A 66 21.26 38.73 -25.57
CA LEU A 66 21.41 38.78 -27.03
C LEU A 66 20.12 38.40 -27.75
N LEU A 67 19.40 37.39 -27.24
CA LEU A 67 18.09 37.01 -27.76
C LEU A 67 17.06 38.13 -27.59
N ALA A 68 17.01 38.74 -26.40
CA ALA A 68 16.12 39.86 -26.11
C ALA A 68 16.40 41.03 -27.05
N GLY A 69 17.66 41.38 -27.27
CA GLY A 69 18.07 42.41 -28.21
C GLY A 69 17.62 42.10 -29.65
N LEU A 70 17.88 40.89 -30.12
CA LEU A 70 17.48 40.44 -31.46
C LEU A 70 15.95 40.55 -31.66
N TRP A 71 15.19 40.07 -30.67
CA TRP A 71 13.74 40.06 -30.70
C TRP A 71 13.12 41.45 -30.60
N THR A 72 13.69 42.33 -29.77
CA THR A 72 13.30 43.74 -29.72
C THR A 72 13.59 44.45 -31.04
N TYR A 73 14.74 44.18 -31.66
CA TYR A 73 15.06 44.75 -32.98
C TYR A 73 14.06 44.32 -34.05
N TRP A 74 13.75 43.03 -34.13
CA TRP A 74 12.79 42.50 -35.11
C TRP A 74 11.38 43.05 -34.89
N LEU A 75 10.92 43.05 -33.64
CA LEU A 75 9.61 43.59 -33.25
C LEU A 75 9.49 45.06 -33.66
N THR A 76 10.44 45.91 -33.26
CA THR A 76 10.42 47.35 -33.55
C THR A 76 10.58 47.65 -35.04
N ASN A 77 11.45 46.94 -35.76
CA ASN A 77 11.61 47.10 -37.21
C ASN A 77 10.33 46.74 -37.98
N ASN A 78 9.63 45.68 -37.57
CA ASN A 78 8.38 45.28 -38.20
C ASN A 78 7.23 46.22 -37.84
N LEU A 79 7.16 46.70 -36.59
CA LEU A 79 6.12 47.63 -36.14
C LEU A 79 6.27 48.99 -36.80
N ILE A 80 7.50 49.52 -36.91
CA ILE A 80 7.70 50.86 -37.46
C ILE A 80 7.34 50.94 -38.94
N ARG A 81 7.74 49.92 -39.72
CA ARG A 81 7.35 49.79 -41.13
C ARG A 81 5.84 49.77 -41.29
N ARG A 82 5.13 49.11 -40.37
CA ARG A 82 3.68 49.06 -40.35
C ARG A 82 3.06 50.39 -39.95
N TRP A 83 3.59 51.06 -38.93
CA TRP A 83 3.02 52.33 -38.48
C TRP A 83 3.15 53.43 -39.54
N PHE A 84 4.23 53.44 -40.31
CA PHE A 84 4.37 54.35 -41.45
C PHE A 84 3.36 54.13 -42.58
N ILE A 85 2.74 52.94 -42.68
CA ILE A 85 1.66 52.69 -43.65
C ILE A 85 0.34 53.32 -43.18
N HIS A 86 0.09 53.34 -41.86
CA HIS A 86 -1.23 53.66 -41.31
C HIS A 86 -1.32 55.00 -40.58
N TYR A 87 -0.18 55.60 -40.25
CA TYR A 87 -0.11 56.81 -39.44
C TYR A 87 0.89 57.78 -40.04
N GLU A 88 0.67 59.07 -39.77
CA GLU A 88 1.66 60.08 -40.06
C GLU A 88 3.00 59.79 -39.33
N PRO A 89 4.13 60.29 -39.87
CA PRO A 89 5.45 60.02 -39.33
C PRO A 89 5.61 60.30 -37.83
N TRP A 90 5.07 61.41 -37.33
CA TRP A 90 5.23 61.82 -35.93
C TRP A 90 4.51 60.87 -34.95
N PRO A 91 3.23 60.55 -35.12
CA PRO A 91 2.56 59.54 -34.30
C PRO A 91 3.23 58.15 -34.34
N ALA A 92 3.77 57.74 -35.50
CA ALA A 92 4.52 56.49 -35.62
C ALA A 92 5.83 56.53 -34.81
N MET A 93 6.54 57.66 -34.81
CA MET A 93 7.76 57.87 -34.01
C MET A 93 7.45 57.90 -32.51
N ILE A 94 6.38 58.57 -32.08
CA ILE A 94 5.97 58.62 -30.66
C ILE A 94 5.70 57.22 -30.15
N ARG A 95 4.96 56.38 -30.89
CA ARG A 95 4.70 54.99 -30.48
C ARG A 95 5.96 54.14 -30.38
N LEU A 96 6.93 54.37 -31.26
CA LEU A 96 8.22 53.68 -31.18
C LEU A 96 8.99 54.10 -29.94
N LEU A 97 9.00 55.39 -29.61
CA LEU A 97 9.58 55.90 -28.39
C LEU A 97 8.89 55.32 -27.14
N THR A 98 7.55 55.29 -27.11
CA THR A 98 6.78 54.71 -25.99
C THR A 98 7.04 53.21 -25.83
N LEU A 99 7.15 52.46 -26.93
CA LEU A 99 7.50 51.05 -26.86
C LEU A 99 8.92 50.85 -26.30
N GLY A 100 9.85 51.70 -26.72
CA GLY A 100 11.21 51.73 -26.17
C GLY A 100 11.21 51.99 -24.67
N THR A 101 10.48 52.99 -24.18
CA THR A 101 10.43 53.30 -22.74
C THR A 101 9.81 52.15 -21.94
N ILE A 102 8.72 51.53 -22.41
CA ILE A 102 8.13 50.35 -21.75
C ILE A 102 9.15 49.22 -21.64
N PHE A 103 9.92 48.96 -22.70
CA PHE A 103 10.95 47.92 -22.68
C PHE A 103 12.03 48.22 -21.64
N TRP A 104 12.52 49.45 -21.58
CA TRP A 104 13.51 49.88 -20.58
C TRP A 104 12.99 49.71 -19.14
N PHE A 105 11.78 50.17 -18.84
CA PHE A 105 11.18 50.01 -17.51
C PHE A 105 10.96 48.55 -17.15
N SER A 106 10.54 47.72 -18.11
CA SER A 106 10.36 46.29 -17.88
C SER A 106 11.69 45.61 -17.52
N VAL A 107 12.76 45.93 -18.25
CA VAL A 107 14.11 45.39 -17.96
C VAL A 107 14.55 45.82 -16.56
N MET A 108 14.45 47.10 -16.22
CA MET A 108 14.84 47.61 -14.90
C MET A 108 14.02 46.98 -13.77
N TYR A 109 12.72 46.83 -13.96
CA TYR A 109 11.84 46.20 -12.97
C TYR A 109 12.23 44.73 -12.73
N PHE A 110 12.34 43.92 -13.79
CA PHE A 110 12.65 42.50 -13.63
C PHE A 110 14.07 42.27 -13.07
N VAL A 111 15.07 43.02 -13.54
CA VAL A 111 16.43 42.93 -13.00
C VAL A 111 16.46 43.31 -11.51
N SER A 112 15.70 44.32 -11.10
CA SER A 112 15.62 44.71 -9.68
C SER A 112 14.84 43.69 -8.84
N TYR A 113 13.79 43.08 -9.39
CA TYR A 113 12.94 42.13 -8.70
C TYR A 113 13.65 40.82 -8.37
N PHE A 114 14.36 40.23 -9.34
CA PHE A 114 15.10 38.98 -9.12
C PHE A 114 16.44 39.20 -8.40
N GLY A 115 16.97 40.42 -8.42
CA GLY A 115 18.22 40.78 -7.74
C GLY A 115 19.48 40.50 -8.58
N ALA A 116 20.59 41.13 -8.19
CA ALA A 116 21.84 41.13 -8.96
C ALA A 116 22.52 39.75 -9.08
N ASN A 117 22.16 38.79 -8.23
CA ASN A 117 22.75 37.45 -8.22
C ASN A 117 22.02 36.44 -9.11
N GLU A 118 20.95 36.84 -9.80
CA GLU A 118 20.14 35.98 -10.67
C GLU A 118 20.26 36.43 -12.14
N PRO A 119 21.34 36.06 -12.85
CA PRO A 119 21.64 36.63 -14.17
C PRO A 119 20.74 36.11 -15.31
N ILE A 120 20.02 35.01 -15.11
CA ILE A 120 19.28 34.32 -16.18
C ILE A 120 17.78 34.69 -16.16
N TRP A 121 17.15 34.65 -14.98
CA TRP A 121 15.70 34.79 -14.81
C TRP A 121 15.08 36.08 -15.35
N PRO A 122 15.63 37.29 -15.09
CA PRO A 122 15.10 38.53 -15.64
C PRO A 122 14.98 38.49 -17.15
N TRP A 123 16.02 38.02 -17.83
CA TRP A 123 16.11 38.01 -19.29
C TRP A 123 15.25 36.93 -19.92
N MET A 124 15.07 35.78 -19.27
CA MET A 124 14.10 34.76 -19.68
C MET A 124 12.67 35.32 -19.70
N VAL A 125 12.26 36.01 -18.64
CA VAL A 125 10.91 36.61 -18.54
C VAL A 125 10.71 37.66 -19.64
N ILE A 126 11.71 38.53 -19.85
CA ILE A 126 11.70 39.55 -20.91
C ILE A 126 11.57 38.90 -22.30
N CYS A 127 12.35 37.85 -22.58
CA CYS A 127 12.27 37.11 -23.83
C CYS A 127 10.91 36.46 -24.03
N ALA A 128 10.30 35.88 -22.99
CA ALA A 128 8.97 35.29 -23.08
C ALA A 128 7.91 36.34 -23.48
N ILE A 129 7.96 37.53 -22.88
CA ILE A 129 7.06 38.64 -23.25
C ILE A 129 7.29 39.07 -24.71
N LEU A 130 8.54 39.20 -25.14
CA LEU A 130 8.88 39.56 -26.53
C LEU A 130 8.45 38.50 -27.54
N ALA A 131 8.55 37.20 -27.21
CA ALA A 131 8.09 36.09 -28.04
C ALA A 131 6.59 36.16 -28.28
N VAL A 132 5.81 36.42 -27.21
CA VAL A 132 4.36 36.59 -27.30
C VAL A 132 4.03 37.82 -28.14
N ALA A 133 4.67 38.96 -27.89
CA ALA A 133 4.46 40.19 -28.65
C ALA A 133 4.74 40.01 -30.16
N GLN A 134 5.83 39.34 -30.52
CA GLN A 134 6.15 39.03 -31.92
C GLN A 134 5.16 38.05 -32.55
N THR A 135 4.72 37.03 -31.82
CA THR A 135 3.74 36.06 -32.32
C THR A 135 2.42 36.75 -32.63
N ILE A 136 1.92 37.58 -31.71
CA ILE A 136 0.71 38.40 -31.90
C ILE A 136 0.88 39.31 -33.12
N GLN A 137 2.03 39.98 -33.26
CA GLN A 137 2.30 40.85 -34.41
C GLN A 137 2.21 40.09 -35.74
N ILE A 138 2.85 38.92 -35.84
CA ILE A 138 2.88 38.11 -37.07
C ILE A 138 1.46 37.62 -37.43
N LEU A 139 0.69 37.17 -36.44
CA LEU A 139 -0.68 36.71 -36.64
C LEU A 139 -1.62 37.84 -37.04
N HIS A 140 -1.52 39.00 -36.40
CA HIS A 140 -2.35 40.18 -36.71
C HIS A 140 -2.09 40.71 -38.13
N PHE A 141 -0.84 40.63 -38.61
CA PHE A 141 -0.50 41.01 -39.99
C PHE A 141 -1.25 40.16 -41.03
N ARG A 142 -1.45 38.86 -40.76
CA ARG A 142 -2.21 37.96 -41.64
C ARG A 142 -3.70 38.33 -41.70
N ALA A 143 -4.30 38.68 -40.57
CA ALA A 143 -5.73 38.97 -40.49
C ALA A 143 -6.14 40.20 -41.31
N ARG A 144 -5.31 41.26 -41.33
CA ARG A 144 -5.62 42.50 -42.08
C ARG A 144 -5.15 42.49 -43.54
N GLY A 145 -4.24 41.60 -43.94
CA GLY A 145 -3.83 41.42 -45.34
C GLY A 145 -4.84 40.70 -46.23
N LEU A 146 -6.03 40.38 -45.70
CA LEU A 146 -7.17 39.79 -46.42
C LEU A 146 -8.13 40.83 -47.02
N SER A 147 -8.02 42.12 -46.65
CA SER A 147 -9.02 43.14 -47.05
C SER A 147 -8.53 44.18 -48.06
N GLY A 148 -7.51 43.92 -48.87
CA GLY A 148 -7.11 44.89 -49.90
C GLY A 148 -6.00 44.44 -50.85
N SER A 149 -6.32 44.51 -52.14
CA SER A 149 -5.46 44.52 -53.34
C SER A 149 -4.80 43.22 -53.80
N GLU A 150 -5.15 42.87 -55.04
CA GLU A 150 -4.51 41.87 -55.89
C GLU A 150 -3.02 42.17 -56.11
N SER A 151 -2.12 41.28 -55.69
CA SER A 151 -0.80 41.16 -56.32
C SER A 151 -0.26 39.74 -56.28
N LYS A 152 0.13 39.23 -57.45
CA LYS A 152 0.73 37.91 -57.69
C LYS A 152 2.19 37.89 -57.18
N LYS A 153 2.41 37.56 -55.91
CA LYS A 153 3.69 37.02 -55.38
C LYS A 153 3.41 35.94 -54.32
N PRO A 154 4.25 34.90 -54.19
CA PRO A 154 3.97 33.78 -53.27
C PRO A 154 3.94 34.26 -51.81
N ARG A 155 2.77 34.17 -51.19
CA ARG A 155 2.52 34.44 -49.77
C ARG A 155 3.31 33.46 -48.90
N ARG A 156 4.29 33.94 -48.11
CA ARG A 156 4.99 33.10 -47.11
C ARG A 156 4.05 32.76 -45.95
N ASP A 157 4.00 31.49 -45.56
CA ASP A 157 3.19 30.99 -44.44
C ASP A 157 3.61 31.62 -43.10
N GLY A 158 2.64 32.18 -42.37
CA GLY A 158 2.85 32.81 -41.07
C GLY A 158 3.36 31.83 -40.00
N LYS A 159 2.99 30.54 -40.10
CA LYS A 159 3.53 29.50 -39.22
C LYS A 159 5.03 29.32 -39.44
N SER A 160 5.48 29.32 -40.70
CA SER A 160 6.90 29.23 -41.07
C SER A 160 7.71 30.43 -40.54
N LEU A 161 7.11 31.63 -40.53
CA LEU A 161 7.77 32.81 -40.00
C LEU A 161 7.93 32.75 -38.48
N ILE A 162 6.88 32.41 -37.74
CA ILE A 162 6.94 32.22 -36.27
C ILE A 162 7.96 31.15 -35.91
N TYR A 163 7.99 30.04 -36.65
CA TYR A 163 8.96 28.98 -36.44
C TYR A 163 10.40 29.48 -36.57
N ARG A 164 10.70 30.22 -37.66
CA ARG A 164 12.06 30.72 -37.94
C ARG A 164 12.51 31.86 -37.04
N THR A 165 11.59 32.74 -36.60
CA THR A 165 11.97 33.96 -35.86
C THR A 165 11.76 33.87 -34.35
N VAL A 166 10.88 32.98 -33.88
CA VAL A 166 10.58 32.86 -32.44
C VAL A 166 10.98 31.48 -31.92
N LEU A 167 10.47 30.40 -32.52
CA LEU A 167 10.67 29.06 -31.96
C LEU A 167 12.11 28.55 -32.08
N ILE A 168 12.76 28.68 -33.25
CA ILE A 168 14.15 28.20 -33.42
C ILE A 168 15.13 28.97 -32.51
N PRO A 169 15.20 30.32 -32.52
CA PRO A 169 16.17 31.03 -31.68
C PRO A 169 15.93 30.83 -30.19
N GLY A 170 14.66 30.85 -29.75
CA GLY A 170 14.30 30.61 -28.35
C GLY A 170 14.59 29.17 -27.91
N GLY A 171 14.30 28.20 -28.77
CA GLY A 171 14.58 26.78 -28.51
C GLY A 171 16.06 26.48 -28.34
N ILE A 172 16.93 27.06 -29.19
CA ILE A 172 18.39 26.87 -29.10
C ILE A 172 18.92 27.39 -27.75
N ILE A 173 18.56 28.61 -27.36
CA ILE A 173 19.07 29.22 -26.12
C ILE A 173 18.52 28.52 -24.88
N THR A 174 17.27 28.08 -24.91
CA THR A 174 16.68 27.26 -23.84
C THR A 174 17.41 25.92 -23.71
N PHE A 175 17.71 25.26 -24.83
CA PHE A 175 18.46 24.00 -24.83
C PHE A 175 19.89 24.18 -24.29
N MET A 176 20.60 25.22 -24.72
CA MET A 176 21.94 25.53 -24.20
C MET A 176 21.91 25.84 -22.69
N THR A 177 20.90 26.60 -22.23
CA THR A 177 20.69 26.90 -20.81
C THR A 177 20.52 25.62 -20.00
N MET A 178 19.69 24.69 -20.48
CA MET A 178 19.47 23.39 -19.82
C MET A 178 20.77 22.58 -19.71
N VAL A 179 21.53 22.45 -20.81
CA VAL A 179 22.78 21.67 -20.83
C VAL A 179 23.83 22.27 -19.88
N MET A 180 23.99 23.60 -19.89
CA MET A 180 24.98 24.29 -19.07
C MET A 180 24.66 24.22 -17.57
N LEU A 181 23.40 24.40 -17.18
CA LEU A 181 22.99 24.28 -15.78
C LEU A 181 23.07 22.83 -15.26
N LEU A 182 22.75 21.84 -16.09
CA LEU A 182 22.95 20.43 -15.75
C LEU A 182 24.43 20.09 -15.54
N HIS A 183 25.32 20.64 -16.40
CA HIS A 183 26.76 20.46 -16.24
C HIS A 183 27.28 21.07 -14.93
N GLN A 184 26.82 22.28 -14.60
CA GLN A 184 27.21 22.98 -13.37
C GLN A 184 26.72 22.27 -12.10
N ASN A 185 25.49 21.74 -12.10
CA ASN A 185 24.94 21.00 -10.95
C ASN A 185 25.73 19.71 -10.67
N ASN A 186 26.27 19.07 -11.70
CA ASN A 186 27.09 17.86 -11.54
C ASN A 186 28.52 18.13 -11.02
N MET A 187 28.98 19.39 -11.00
CA MET A 187 30.37 19.74 -10.66
C MET A 187 30.55 20.47 -9.31
N ARG A 188 29.47 20.82 -8.60
CA ARG A 188 29.57 21.50 -7.28
C ARG A 188 29.67 20.46 -6.13
N PRO A 189 30.73 20.50 -5.29
CA PRO A 189 30.87 19.58 -4.16
C PRO A 189 29.85 19.86 -3.05
N SER A 190 29.43 18.80 -2.35
CA SER A 190 28.46 18.86 -1.25
C SER A 190 29.01 19.65 -0.05
N SER A 191 28.14 20.21 0.79
CA SER A 191 28.59 20.91 2.01
C SER A 191 29.36 19.98 2.95
N ALA A 192 29.06 18.68 2.94
CA ALA A 192 29.78 17.64 3.66
C ALA A 192 31.23 17.49 3.18
N GLU A 193 31.48 17.48 1.87
CA GLU A 193 32.84 17.46 1.29
C GLU A 193 33.61 18.75 1.59
N ALA A 194 32.94 19.91 1.61
CA ALA A 194 33.58 21.19 1.94
C ALA A 194 34.02 21.28 3.42
N ILE A 195 33.24 20.71 4.35
CA ILE A 195 33.59 20.64 5.78
C ILE A 195 34.71 19.61 6.00
N ALA A 196 34.66 18.48 5.28
CA ALA A 196 35.68 17.44 5.32
C ALA A 196 37.05 17.89 4.76
N THR A 197 37.06 18.79 3.78
CA THR A 197 38.28 19.28 3.12
C THR A 197 38.90 20.51 3.79
N GLY A 198 38.14 21.27 4.57
CA GLY A 198 38.63 22.43 5.34
C GLY A 198 39.37 22.08 6.64
N GLY A 199 39.20 20.85 7.14
CA GLY A 199 40.00 20.28 8.22
C GLY A 199 41.07 19.37 7.64
N ALA A 200 42.32 19.82 7.62
CA ALA A 200 43.44 18.96 7.25
C ALA A 200 43.41 17.68 8.11
N THR A 201 43.57 16.53 7.42
CA THR A 201 43.62 15.14 7.91
C THR A 201 42.28 14.42 8.11
N GLY A 202 41.91 13.65 7.08
CA GLY A 202 41.26 12.36 7.25
C GLY A 202 39.73 12.31 7.13
N ILE A 203 39.21 12.22 5.91
CA ILE A 203 38.09 11.31 5.64
C ILE A 203 38.49 10.42 4.45
N MET A 204 39.36 9.44 4.73
CA MET A 204 39.01 8.10 4.23
C MET A 204 37.69 7.72 4.90
N PRO A 205 36.82 6.92 4.26
CA PRO A 205 35.67 6.32 4.95
C PRO A 205 36.22 5.42 6.04
N THR A 206 36.43 5.96 7.24
CA THR A 206 36.85 5.20 8.40
C THR A 206 35.66 4.35 8.80
N SER A 207 35.75 3.08 8.40
CA SER A 207 34.92 1.96 8.82
C SER A 207 33.42 2.12 8.58
N ASP A 208 33.01 1.90 7.34
CA ASP A 208 31.93 0.93 7.16
C ASP A 208 32.29 -0.34 7.97
N ALA A 209 31.34 -0.82 8.76
CA ALA A 209 31.30 -2.22 9.19
C ALA A 209 32.46 -2.74 10.07
N LYS A 210 32.92 -1.97 11.07
CA LYS A 210 33.70 -2.52 12.21
C LYS A 210 33.20 -2.07 13.58
N LEU A 211 31.90 -2.18 13.81
CA LEU A 211 31.45 -2.70 15.10
C LEU A 211 30.39 -3.77 14.78
N VAL A 212 30.82 -5.03 14.83
CA VAL A 212 29.99 -6.02 15.50
C VAL A 212 29.73 -5.38 16.87
N ILE A 213 28.59 -4.70 17.03
CA ILE A 213 28.04 -4.45 18.35
C ILE A 213 28.00 -5.86 18.95
N GLN A 214 28.78 -6.04 20.02
CA GLN A 214 29.02 -7.34 20.66
C GLN A 214 27.72 -8.10 20.84
N ALA A 215 27.80 -9.42 21.07
CA ALA A 215 26.68 -10.36 21.26
C ALA A 215 25.77 -10.02 22.46
N ALA A 216 25.23 -8.80 22.48
CA ALA A 216 24.21 -8.31 23.36
C ALA A 216 22.88 -8.87 22.88
N GLN A 217 22.05 -9.27 23.83
CA GLN A 217 20.72 -9.79 23.54
C GLN A 217 19.84 -8.78 22.77
N ILE A 218 19.99 -7.48 23.07
CA ILE A 218 19.30 -6.39 22.40
C ILE A 218 20.28 -5.31 21.95
N GLN A 219 20.18 -4.91 20.69
CA GLN A 219 20.96 -3.85 20.06
C GLN A 219 20.05 -2.71 19.60
N VAL A 220 20.33 -1.50 20.05
CA VAL A 220 19.52 -0.31 19.74
C VAL A 220 20.34 0.76 19.00
N LEU A 221 19.82 1.22 17.86
CA LEU A 221 20.34 2.40 17.18
C LEU A 221 19.47 3.62 17.51
N ILE A 222 20.08 4.64 18.11
CA ILE A 222 19.41 5.88 18.49
C ILE A 222 19.75 6.98 17.49
N ILE A 223 18.72 7.62 16.94
CA ILE A 223 18.87 8.74 16.02
C ILE A 223 18.24 9.97 16.64
N ILE A 224 19.02 11.03 16.77
CA ILE A 224 18.57 12.30 17.34
C ILE A 224 18.65 13.34 16.23
N LEU A 225 17.51 13.77 15.69
CA LEU A 225 17.50 14.82 14.68
C LEU A 225 17.90 16.15 15.31
N SER A 226 18.81 16.87 14.66
CA SER A 226 19.29 18.19 15.09
C SER A 226 19.45 19.12 13.89
N SER A 227 19.88 20.36 14.09
CA SER A 227 19.97 21.37 13.04
C SER A 227 21.21 22.27 13.14
N TRP A 228 21.41 23.09 12.09
CA TRP A 228 22.41 24.14 12.00
C TRP A 228 21.95 25.43 12.71
N THR A 229 21.69 25.36 14.01
CA THR A 229 21.40 26.55 14.82
C THR A 229 22.30 26.61 16.06
N PRO A 230 22.61 27.81 16.60
CA PRO A 230 23.37 27.92 17.85
C PRO A 230 22.69 27.19 19.02
N LYS A 231 21.35 27.17 19.02
CA LYS A 231 20.55 26.50 20.03
C LYS A 231 20.60 24.98 19.91
N ALA A 232 20.51 24.45 18.69
CA ALA A 232 20.70 23.01 18.45
C ALA A 232 22.10 22.54 18.89
N LEU A 233 23.14 23.33 18.64
CA LEU A 233 24.49 23.06 19.16
C LEU A 233 24.52 22.95 20.68
N GLN A 234 23.84 23.86 21.39
CA GLN A 234 23.71 23.81 22.86
C GLN A 234 22.91 22.58 23.32
N ARG A 235 21.78 22.30 22.67
CA ARG A 235 20.91 21.14 22.97
C ARG A 235 21.64 19.81 22.83
N ARG A 236 22.46 19.64 21.79
CA ARG A 236 23.30 18.43 21.65
C ARG A 236 24.22 18.23 22.85
N GLN A 237 24.85 19.30 23.34
CA GLN A 237 25.67 19.25 24.55
C GLN A 237 24.83 18.93 25.79
N GLU A 238 23.67 19.57 25.96
CA GLU A 238 22.75 19.31 27.06
C GLU A 238 22.28 17.84 27.08
N ILE A 239 21.96 17.27 25.91
CA ILE A 239 21.57 15.85 25.78
C ILE A 239 22.70 14.90 26.21
N ARG A 240 23.95 15.18 25.82
CA ARG A 240 25.13 14.41 26.27
C ARG A 240 25.32 14.47 27.78
N ASP A 241 25.03 15.62 28.38
CA ASP A 241 25.20 15.86 29.81
C ASP A 241 24.01 15.41 30.67
N THR A 242 22.89 15.04 30.06
CA THR A 242 21.64 14.70 30.76
C THR A 242 21.08 13.35 30.32
N THR A 243 20.10 13.33 29.41
CA THR A 243 19.33 12.15 29.00
C THR A 243 20.23 10.98 28.60
N LEU A 244 21.30 11.20 27.80
CA LEU A 244 22.19 10.12 27.39
C LEU A 244 22.97 9.48 28.55
N ARG A 245 23.16 10.19 29.68
CA ARG A 245 23.76 9.62 30.89
C ARG A 245 22.84 8.63 31.62
N LEU A 246 21.55 8.60 31.29
CA LEU A 246 20.60 7.62 31.81
C LEU A 246 20.63 6.30 31.03
N ALA A 247 21.23 6.26 29.83
CA ALA A 247 21.33 5.01 29.10
C ALA A 247 22.24 4.03 29.86
N PRO A 248 21.83 2.76 30.04
CA PRO A 248 22.66 1.80 30.74
C PRO A 248 23.94 1.53 29.95
N PRO A 249 25.07 1.25 30.62
CA PRO A 249 26.32 0.94 29.94
C PRO A 249 26.17 -0.32 29.08
N ASN A 250 26.87 -0.34 27.95
CA ASN A 250 26.86 -1.49 27.05
C ASN A 250 27.26 -2.77 27.79
N SER A 251 26.44 -3.81 27.66
CA SER A 251 26.55 -5.08 28.36
C SER A 251 26.15 -6.25 27.44
N SER A 252 26.24 -7.49 27.92
CA SER A 252 25.75 -8.66 27.18
C SER A 252 24.21 -8.72 27.05
N LYS A 253 23.46 -7.87 27.76
CA LYS A 253 21.99 -7.82 27.64
C LYS A 253 21.53 -6.69 26.72
N PHE A 254 22.21 -5.55 26.77
CA PHE A 254 21.82 -4.36 26.04
C PHE A 254 23.04 -3.60 25.57
N ALA A 255 23.03 -3.22 24.30
CA ALA A 255 24.00 -2.32 23.71
C ALA A 255 23.30 -1.28 22.85
N TYR A 256 23.80 -0.04 22.89
CA TYR A 256 23.28 1.03 22.06
C TYR A 256 24.39 1.81 21.36
N THR A 257 24.01 2.47 20.27
CA THR A 257 24.82 3.47 19.57
C THR A 257 23.91 4.63 19.22
N TYR A 258 24.42 5.86 19.29
CA TYR A 258 23.62 7.04 18.95
C TYR A 258 24.35 7.94 17.96
N LYS A 259 23.59 8.66 17.13
CA LYS A 259 24.09 9.73 16.26
C LYS A 259 23.15 10.93 16.26
N PHE A 260 23.72 12.13 16.35
CA PHE A 260 23.01 13.37 16.03
C PHE A 260 23.02 13.60 14.52
N VAL A 261 21.85 13.72 13.91
CA VAL A 261 21.73 13.84 12.47
C VAL A 261 21.54 15.29 12.06
N LEU A 262 22.43 15.75 11.20
CA LEU A 262 22.39 17.06 10.56
C LEU A 262 22.35 16.87 9.04
N GLY A 263 21.66 17.79 8.36
CA GLY A 263 21.75 17.91 6.92
C GLY A 263 22.91 18.81 6.49
N GLU A 264 22.91 19.20 5.23
CA GLU A 264 23.71 20.30 4.71
C GLU A 264 23.22 21.64 5.25
N ALA A 265 24.15 22.57 5.44
CA ALA A 265 23.84 23.89 5.96
C ALA A 265 22.73 24.56 5.13
N PRO A 266 21.64 25.06 5.76
CA PRO A 266 20.48 25.59 5.04
C PRO A 266 20.77 26.93 4.34
N SER A 267 21.89 27.57 4.68
CA SER A 267 22.37 28.78 4.03
C SER A 267 23.87 28.92 4.20
N ASN A 268 24.49 29.74 3.36
CA ASN A 268 25.89 30.09 3.50
C ASN A 268 26.22 30.82 4.79
N HIS A 269 25.29 31.62 5.31
CA HIS A 269 25.47 32.24 6.62
C HIS A 269 25.59 31.17 7.72
N ALA A 270 24.71 30.17 7.72
CA ALA A 270 24.78 29.05 8.66
C ALA A 270 26.08 28.23 8.48
N LYS A 271 26.46 27.94 7.24
CA LYS A 271 27.71 27.24 6.90
C LYS A 271 28.95 27.96 7.46
N ASN A 272 29.04 29.27 7.26
CA ASN A 272 30.20 30.07 7.67
C ASN A 272 30.22 30.32 9.19
N SER A 273 29.07 30.54 9.81
CA SER A 273 28.97 30.87 11.24
C SER A 273 29.06 29.64 12.16
N LEU A 274 28.48 28.50 11.76
CA LEU A 274 28.40 27.29 12.57
C LEU A 274 29.28 26.16 12.08
N GLY A 275 29.70 26.15 10.81
CA GLY A 275 30.52 25.09 10.22
C GLY A 275 31.80 24.80 11.00
N PRO A 276 32.60 25.82 11.40
CA PRO A 276 33.79 25.59 12.22
C PRO A 276 33.47 24.97 13.59
N LYS A 277 32.36 25.37 14.22
CA LYS A 277 31.94 24.84 15.53
C LYS A 277 31.47 23.38 15.42
N ILE A 278 30.71 23.06 14.38
CA ILE A 278 30.27 21.69 14.08
C ILE A 278 31.47 20.81 13.72
N GLY A 279 32.45 21.33 12.96
CA GLY A 279 33.69 20.61 12.67
C GLY A 279 34.48 20.27 13.94
N GLN A 280 34.60 21.22 14.88
CA GLN A 280 35.23 20.97 16.19
C GLN A 280 34.45 19.96 17.04
N GLU A 281 33.11 20.05 17.04
CA GLU A 281 32.24 19.10 17.74
C GLU A 281 32.39 17.68 17.18
N MET A 282 32.42 17.54 15.86
CA MET A 282 32.62 16.27 15.15
C MET A 282 33.95 15.62 15.54
N GLN A 283 35.04 16.40 15.55
CA GLN A 283 36.36 15.92 15.97
C GLN A 283 36.42 15.51 17.45
N LYS A 284 35.62 16.15 18.31
CA LYS A 284 35.64 15.93 19.76
C LYS A 284 34.85 14.70 20.19
N TYR A 285 33.67 14.47 19.62
CA TYR A 285 32.72 13.46 20.13
C TYR A 285 32.44 12.30 19.18
N ASP A 286 32.75 12.43 17.89
CA ASP A 286 32.47 11.42 16.85
C ASP A 286 31.03 10.86 16.91
N ASP A 287 30.05 11.71 17.26
CA ASP A 287 28.65 11.34 17.39
C ASP A 287 27.72 12.10 16.44
N LEU A 288 28.29 12.85 15.48
CA LEU A 288 27.55 13.55 14.43
C LEU A 288 27.45 12.70 13.16
N LEU A 289 26.30 12.77 12.49
CA LEU A 289 26.04 12.22 11.16
C LEU A 289 25.58 13.36 10.24
N LEU A 290 26.41 13.68 9.24
CA LEU A 290 26.07 14.65 8.19
C LEU A 290 25.52 13.92 6.97
N LEU A 291 24.26 14.19 6.62
CA LEU A 291 23.59 13.63 5.45
C LEU A 291 23.62 14.61 4.26
N PRO A 292 23.71 14.11 3.02
CA PRO A 292 23.73 14.95 1.80
C PRO A 292 22.31 15.43 1.44
N VAL A 293 21.65 16.10 2.37
CA VAL A 293 20.30 16.66 2.24
C VAL A 293 20.20 17.97 2.99
N SER A 294 19.48 18.95 2.45
CA SER A 294 19.30 20.26 3.09
C SER A 294 18.75 20.12 4.53
N ASP A 295 19.31 20.90 5.45
CA ASP A 295 18.82 21.04 6.82
C ASP A 295 17.85 22.24 7.00
N ALA A 296 17.25 22.70 5.90
CA ALA A 296 16.18 23.68 5.96
C ALA A 296 14.92 23.08 6.57
N ALA A 297 14.12 23.88 7.27
CA ALA A 297 12.91 23.41 7.95
C ALA A 297 11.93 22.66 7.01
N LYS A 298 11.84 23.09 5.74
CA LYS A 298 11.00 22.45 4.72
C LYS A 298 11.47 21.06 4.28
N ASP A 299 12.73 20.72 4.54
CA ASP A 299 13.39 19.48 4.11
C ASP A 299 13.57 18.49 5.28
N GLN A 300 13.05 18.82 6.48
CA GLN A 300 13.17 18.02 7.70
C GLN A 300 12.65 16.59 7.52
N ASP A 301 11.55 16.42 6.81
CA ASP A 301 10.95 15.10 6.54
C ASP A 301 11.85 14.23 5.65
N TYR A 302 12.49 14.86 4.67
CA TYR A 302 13.44 14.18 3.78
C TYR A 302 14.74 13.81 4.53
N LYS A 303 15.19 14.67 5.45
CA LYS A 303 16.30 14.38 6.35
C LYS A 303 15.99 13.18 7.26
N SER A 304 14.80 13.11 7.84
CA SER A 304 14.37 11.95 8.64
C SER A 304 14.38 10.66 7.82
N PHE A 305 13.82 10.70 6.60
CA PHE A 305 13.86 9.56 5.68
C PHE A 305 15.29 9.10 5.35
N LYS A 306 16.20 10.03 5.05
CA LYS A 306 17.60 9.70 4.77
C LYS A 306 18.34 9.17 5.98
N ALA A 307 17.97 9.58 7.19
CA ALA A 307 18.49 9.00 8.41
C ALA A 307 18.07 7.53 8.56
N LEU A 308 16.80 7.20 8.25
CA LEU A 308 16.32 5.81 8.21
C LEU A 308 17.04 4.99 7.14
N GLU A 309 17.24 5.54 5.94
CA GLU A 309 17.98 4.88 4.85
C GLU A 309 19.43 4.59 5.22
N TRP A 310 20.12 5.56 5.84
CA TRP A 310 21.47 5.36 6.38
C TRP A 310 21.48 4.25 7.44
N SER A 311 20.50 4.27 8.34
CA SER A 311 20.39 3.31 9.44
C SER A 311 20.17 1.89 8.94
N ASN A 312 19.38 1.71 7.89
CA ASN A 312 19.11 0.40 7.28
C ASN A 312 20.38 -0.34 6.81
N LYS A 313 21.54 0.33 6.73
CA LYS A 313 22.83 -0.30 6.43
C LYS A 313 23.44 -1.07 7.61
N PHE A 314 22.92 -0.87 8.82
CA PHE A 314 23.45 -1.45 10.06
C PHE A 314 22.58 -2.58 10.60
N LYS A 315 23.19 -3.42 11.46
CA LYS A 315 22.50 -4.44 12.25
C LYS A 315 22.13 -3.85 13.61
N PHE A 316 20.86 -3.94 13.95
CA PHE A 316 20.27 -3.59 15.25
C PHE A 316 18.92 -4.31 15.34
N ASP A 317 18.38 -4.47 16.54
CA ASP A 317 17.05 -5.02 16.77
C ASP A 317 15.99 -3.92 16.72
N PHE A 318 16.28 -2.79 17.38
CA PHE A 318 15.41 -1.62 17.42
C PHE A 318 16.12 -0.33 16.99
N LEU A 319 15.39 0.54 16.33
CA LEU A 319 15.77 1.93 16.06
C LEU A 319 14.86 2.84 16.87
N CYS A 320 15.45 3.66 17.75
CA CYS A 320 14.74 4.70 18.48
C CYS A 320 15.06 6.05 17.86
N LYS A 321 14.03 6.77 17.39
CA LYS A 321 14.20 8.13 16.88
C LYS A 321 13.62 9.14 17.85
N THR A 322 14.36 10.20 18.09
CA THR A 322 13.92 11.38 18.84
C THR A 322 14.48 12.69 18.24
N GLU A 323 14.26 13.81 18.91
CA GLU A 323 14.65 15.16 18.50
C GLU A 323 15.62 15.77 19.53
N ASP A 324 16.37 16.81 19.12
CA ASP A 324 17.31 17.50 20.02
C ASP A 324 16.66 18.30 21.16
N ASP A 325 15.33 18.41 21.16
CA ASP A 325 14.54 19.11 22.16
C ASP A 325 13.73 18.15 23.05
N VAL A 326 14.11 16.87 23.13
CA VAL A 326 13.39 15.86 23.93
C VAL A 326 14.29 15.23 25.00
N PHE A 327 13.81 15.23 26.25
CA PHE A 327 14.39 14.42 27.33
C PHE A 327 13.77 13.02 27.30
N VAL A 328 14.59 11.97 27.45
CA VAL A 328 14.16 10.57 27.38
C VAL A 328 14.70 9.79 28.59
N ARG A 329 13.87 8.96 29.22
CA ARG A 329 14.29 8.00 30.25
C ARG A 329 14.89 6.76 29.61
N TRP A 330 16.12 6.89 29.09
CA TRP A 330 16.81 5.79 28.40
C TRP A 330 17.04 4.57 29.28
N ASP A 331 17.14 4.74 30.60
CA ASP A 331 17.13 3.67 31.59
C ASP A 331 15.84 2.83 31.53
N THR A 332 14.68 3.50 31.54
CA THR A 332 13.38 2.84 31.44
C THR A 332 13.14 2.25 30.04
N VAL A 333 13.47 2.99 28.98
CA VAL A 333 13.30 2.51 27.59
C VAL A 333 14.18 1.29 27.34
N ALA A 334 15.42 1.28 27.81
CA ALA A 334 16.30 0.13 27.68
C ALA A 334 15.73 -1.09 28.41
N GLN A 335 15.25 -0.92 29.65
CA GLN A 335 14.64 -2.00 30.41
C GLN A 335 13.41 -2.58 29.69
N ASP A 336 12.51 -1.73 29.19
CA ASP A 336 11.33 -2.14 28.43
C ASP A 336 11.70 -2.97 27.18
N LEU A 337 12.78 -2.59 26.46
CA LEU A 337 13.24 -3.32 25.27
C LEU A 337 13.96 -4.64 25.60
N ILE A 338 14.70 -4.68 26.71
CA ILE A 338 15.32 -5.91 27.22
C ILE A 338 14.24 -6.94 27.58
N GLU A 339 13.19 -6.51 28.27
CA GLU A 339 12.06 -7.37 28.66
C GLU A 339 11.24 -7.83 27.46
N LEU A 340 11.08 -6.96 26.46
CA LEU A 340 10.35 -7.29 25.23
C LEU A 340 11.06 -8.35 24.39
N GLY A 341 12.39 -8.30 24.30
CA GLY A 341 13.15 -9.15 23.38
C GLY A 341 13.13 -8.64 21.92
N PRO A 342 13.94 -9.23 21.01
CA PRO A 342 13.90 -8.88 19.59
C PRO A 342 12.48 -9.12 19.03
N SER A 343 11.96 -8.14 18.31
CA SER A 343 10.59 -8.16 17.80
C SER A 343 10.53 -7.79 16.33
N HIS A 344 9.48 -8.27 15.67
CA HIS A 344 9.16 -7.99 14.27
C HIS A 344 7.88 -7.16 14.18
N ASN A 345 7.73 -6.37 13.12
CA ASN A 345 6.56 -5.52 12.89
C ASN A 345 6.25 -4.57 14.06
N PHE A 346 7.28 -4.18 14.81
CA PHE A 346 7.16 -3.39 16.02
C PHE A 346 7.30 -1.91 15.69
N TRP A 347 6.23 -1.16 15.96
CA TRP A 347 6.20 0.28 15.82
C TRP A 347 5.48 0.87 17.02
N ARG A 348 6.21 1.52 17.93
CA ARG A 348 5.67 2.05 19.20
C ARG A 348 5.94 3.53 19.35
N GLY A 349 4.96 4.28 19.85
CA GLY A 349 5.08 5.71 20.12
C GLY A 349 3.77 6.32 20.61
N PHE A 350 3.73 7.64 20.76
CA PHE A 350 2.49 8.33 21.12
C PHE A 350 1.54 8.41 19.93
N ALA A 351 0.61 7.47 19.84
CA ALA A 351 -0.23 7.26 18.67
C ALA A 351 -1.43 8.23 18.54
N PHE A 352 -1.71 8.61 17.28
CA PHE A 352 -2.83 9.44 16.82
C PHE A 352 -3.66 8.67 15.80
N TRP A 353 -4.98 8.77 15.93
CA TRP A 353 -5.96 8.09 15.11
C TRP A 353 -7.08 9.04 14.71
N ALA A 354 -7.64 8.82 13.52
CA ALA A 354 -8.78 9.59 13.04
C ALA A 354 -8.58 11.11 13.10
N MET A 355 -7.34 11.56 12.88
CA MET A 355 -6.99 12.97 12.85
C MET A 355 -7.28 13.54 11.48
N GLU A 356 -7.85 14.74 11.46
CA GLU A 356 -7.95 15.52 10.22
C GLU A 356 -6.54 16.01 9.82
N PRO A 357 -6.22 16.03 8.52
CA PRO A 357 -4.95 16.57 8.06
C PRO A 357 -4.76 17.99 8.55
N ILE A 358 -3.61 18.27 9.15
CA ILE A 358 -3.26 19.63 9.59
C ILE A 358 -3.17 20.51 8.34
N GLY A 359 -4.05 21.51 8.26
CA GLY A 359 -4.13 22.43 7.13
C GLY A 359 -2.77 23.02 6.75
N SER A 360 -2.50 23.06 5.45
CA SER A 360 -1.33 23.68 4.86
C SER A 360 -1.73 25.06 4.31
N ASP A 361 -0.89 26.09 4.50
CA ASP A 361 -1.07 27.43 3.86
C ASP A 361 -1.05 27.42 2.31
N ASP A 362 -0.93 26.22 1.72
CA ASP A 362 -0.88 25.99 0.28
C ASP A 362 -2.22 25.39 -0.18
N ALA A 363 -3.01 26.20 -0.88
CA ALA A 363 -4.38 25.88 -1.30
C ALA A 363 -4.47 24.62 -2.19
N GLU A 364 -3.39 24.20 -2.88
CA GLU A 364 -3.41 22.98 -3.70
C GLU A 364 -3.25 21.71 -2.84
N ILE A 365 -2.47 21.81 -1.75
CA ILE A 365 -2.28 20.74 -0.77
C ILE A 365 -3.53 20.63 0.11
N GLU A 366 -4.08 21.77 0.55
CA GLU A 366 -5.33 21.84 1.31
C GLU A 366 -6.50 21.18 0.53
N ASN A 367 -6.56 21.36 -0.79
CA ASN A 367 -7.59 20.77 -1.65
C ASN A 367 -7.34 19.27 -1.97
N ARG A 368 -6.11 18.77 -1.80
CA ARG A 368 -5.78 17.32 -1.83
C ARG A 368 -6.05 16.65 -0.49
N ASP A 369 -5.70 17.31 0.61
CA ASP A 369 -5.88 16.83 1.97
C ASP A 369 -7.36 16.83 2.38
N ALA A 370 -8.13 17.83 1.93
CA ALA A 370 -9.59 17.85 2.06
C ALA A 370 -10.29 16.68 1.34
N ARG A 371 -9.68 16.09 0.30
CA ARG A 371 -10.20 14.87 -0.37
C ARG A 371 -9.80 13.57 0.34
N ARG A 372 -8.75 13.59 1.18
CA ARG A 372 -8.29 12.43 1.96
C ARG A 372 -9.14 12.19 3.21
N GLY A 373 -9.74 13.24 3.76
CA GLY A 373 -10.71 13.17 4.86
C GLY A 373 -10.11 12.85 6.24
N ILE A 374 -9.27 11.82 6.36
CA ILE A 374 -8.66 11.37 7.63
C ILE A 374 -7.25 10.81 7.35
N ASP A 375 -6.26 11.20 8.15
CA ASP A 375 -4.91 10.64 8.07
C ASP A 375 -4.86 9.18 8.60
N PRO A 376 -4.08 8.28 7.96
CA PRO A 376 -3.70 7.01 8.56
C PRO A 376 -3.12 7.17 9.96
N PRO A 377 -3.20 6.16 10.83
CA PRO A 377 -2.63 6.24 12.18
C PRO A 377 -1.15 6.58 12.12
N PHE A 378 -0.69 7.43 13.03
CA PHE A 378 0.71 7.84 13.12
C PHE A 378 1.16 8.03 14.57
N VAL A 379 2.47 8.18 14.81
CA VAL A 379 3.03 8.44 16.15
C VAL A 379 3.75 9.78 16.22
N SER A 380 3.74 10.41 17.38
CA SER A 380 4.48 11.66 17.63
C SER A 380 5.97 11.52 17.29
N SER A 381 6.54 12.54 16.66
CA SER A 381 7.99 12.64 16.41
C SER A 381 8.83 12.83 17.67
N THR A 382 8.19 13.04 18.83
CA THR A 382 8.86 13.19 20.14
C THR A 382 9.71 11.98 20.49
N LEU A 383 9.14 10.77 20.37
CA LEU A 383 9.87 9.52 20.49
C LEU A 383 9.06 8.42 19.79
N TYR A 384 9.74 7.65 18.95
CA TYR A 384 9.18 6.39 18.46
C TYR A 384 10.27 5.33 18.31
N THR A 385 9.85 4.07 18.45
CA THR A 385 10.73 2.90 18.33
C THR A 385 10.21 1.99 17.22
N LEU A 386 11.12 1.58 16.34
CA LEU A 386 10.85 0.73 15.19
C LEU A 386 11.71 -0.54 15.28
N SER A 387 11.16 -1.70 14.96
CA SER A 387 11.98 -2.89 14.69
C SER A 387 12.70 -2.75 13.34
N ARG A 388 13.77 -3.53 13.19
CA ARG A 388 14.63 -3.52 12.00
C ARG A 388 13.90 -3.77 10.67
N ASP A 389 12.90 -4.64 10.66
CA ASP A 389 12.05 -4.92 9.50
C ASP A 389 11.16 -3.73 9.13
N VAL A 390 10.59 -3.02 10.11
CA VAL A 390 9.80 -1.80 9.88
C VAL A 390 10.66 -0.70 9.23
N VAL A 391 11.91 -0.54 9.67
CA VAL A 391 12.87 0.37 9.00
C VAL A 391 13.13 -0.06 7.56
N THR A 392 13.13 -1.37 7.27
CA THR A 392 13.27 -1.89 5.91
C THR A 392 12.07 -1.54 5.04
N PHE A 393 10.85 -1.67 5.56
CA PHE A 393 9.63 -1.28 4.84
C PHE A 393 9.62 0.21 4.53
N LEU A 394 9.96 1.06 5.51
CA LEU A 394 10.04 2.51 5.33
C LEU A 394 11.06 2.92 4.27
N THR A 395 12.16 2.18 4.15
CA THR A 395 13.28 2.49 3.25
C THR A 395 13.25 1.73 1.93
N TYR A 396 12.24 0.88 1.70
CA TYR A 396 12.09 0.10 0.47
C TYR A 396 11.99 0.99 -0.79
N PRO A 397 12.70 0.71 -1.90
CA PRO A 397 12.65 1.57 -3.09
C PRO A 397 11.23 1.69 -3.68
N GLY A 398 10.69 2.90 -3.74
CA GLY A 398 9.34 3.14 -4.26
C GLY A 398 8.96 4.63 -4.26
N PRO A 399 7.88 5.02 -4.97
CA PRO A 399 7.37 6.38 -4.94
C PRO A 399 6.87 6.72 -3.53
N ARG A 400 7.32 7.86 -2.98
CA ARG A 400 6.92 8.34 -1.65
C ARG A 400 6.26 9.70 -1.75
N VAL A 401 5.21 9.87 -0.96
CA VAL A 401 4.58 11.18 -0.74
C VAL A 401 5.10 11.73 0.58
N PHE A 402 5.66 12.93 0.54
CA PHE A 402 6.08 13.69 1.72
C PHE A 402 5.00 14.75 1.99
N THR A 403 4.39 14.69 3.17
CA THR A 403 3.61 15.76 3.80
C THR A 403 4.56 16.66 4.59
N LYS A 404 4.09 17.84 5.03
CA LYS A 404 4.86 18.78 5.87
C LYS A 404 5.08 18.29 7.32
N ASN A 405 4.69 17.05 7.64
CA ASN A 405 4.76 16.49 8.98
C ASN A 405 5.30 15.06 8.96
N GLU A 406 6.52 14.89 9.47
CA GLU A 406 7.24 13.62 9.60
C GLU A 406 6.38 12.50 10.20
N ALA A 407 5.61 12.82 11.24
CA ALA A 407 4.77 11.86 11.94
C ALA A 407 3.76 11.22 10.97
N GLN A 408 3.06 12.06 10.20
CA GLN A 408 2.09 11.63 9.19
C GLN A 408 2.76 10.87 8.05
N ASN A 409 3.99 11.24 7.67
CA ASN A 409 4.76 10.55 6.62
C ASN A 409 4.99 9.07 6.97
N ILE A 410 5.43 8.79 8.20
CA ILE A 410 5.64 7.41 8.66
C ILE A 410 4.33 6.62 8.64
N GLY A 411 3.23 7.22 9.14
CA GLY A 411 1.91 6.58 9.09
C GLY A 411 1.44 6.29 7.67
N ASN A 412 1.61 7.25 6.76
CA ASN A 412 1.27 7.10 5.35
C ASN A 412 2.08 5.98 4.67
N TRP A 413 3.38 5.89 4.94
CA TRP A 413 4.25 4.89 4.31
C TRP A 413 4.05 3.48 4.88
N LEU A 414 3.66 3.37 6.15
CA LEU A 414 3.37 2.08 6.79
C LEU A 414 1.94 1.58 6.52
N TYR A 415 1.03 2.46 6.09
CA TYR A 415 -0.38 2.12 5.86
C TYR A 415 -0.57 0.97 4.88
N SER A 416 0.23 0.90 3.80
CA SER A 416 0.16 -0.18 2.81
C SER A 416 0.62 -1.54 3.33
N PHE A 417 1.33 -1.57 4.45
CA PHE A 417 1.83 -2.79 5.09
C PHE A 417 0.92 -3.30 6.22
N ASP A 418 -0.24 -2.67 6.44
CA ASP A 418 -1.17 -2.92 7.56
C ASP A 418 -0.49 -2.90 8.95
N LEU A 419 0.59 -2.12 9.06
CA LEU A 419 1.31 -1.92 10.31
C LEU A 419 0.64 -0.81 11.13
N LYS A 420 0.28 -1.14 12.38
CA LYS A 420 -0.43 -0.24 13.28
C LYS A 420 0.48 0.17 14.43
N PRO A 421 0.42 1.45 14.86
CA PRO A 421 1.25 1.91 15.95
C PRO A 421 0.75 1.37 17.29
N ILE A 422 1.70 0.98 18.15
CA ILE A 422 1.47 0.62 19.55
C ILE A 422 1.53 1.91 20.37
N HIS A 423 0.41 2.27 20.99
CA HIS A 423 0.33 3.49 21.79
C HIS A 423 1.15 3.41 23.08
N ASP A 424 1.95 4.44 23.34
CA ASP A 424 2.60 4.66 24.63
C ASP A 424 2.27 6.05 25.20
N ARG A 425 1.33 6.08 26.15
CA ARG A 425 0.89 7.31 26.82
C ARG A 425 1.99 8.02 27.62
N ARG A 426 3.13 7.38 27.90
CA ARG A 426 4.23 7.96 28.70
C ARG A 426 5.06 8.97 27.90
N ILE A 427 4.80 9.15 26.61
CA ILE A 427 5.48 10.11 25.73
C ILE A 427 4.67 11.41 25.68
N GLN A 428 5.27 12.53 26.08
CA GLN A 428 4.57 13.80 26.30
C GLN A 428 5.12 14.92 25.41
N GLN A 429 4.33 15.28 24.39
CA GLN A 429 4.72 16.31 23.42
C GLN A 429 4.27 17.73 23.78
N TRP A 430 3.31 17.89 24.69
CA TRP A 430 2.76 19.19 25.10
C TRP A 430 3.38 19.69 26.42
N ASP A 431 3.08 20.94 26.76
CA ASP A 431 3.49 21.57 28.01
C ASP A 431 2.72 21.06 29.24
N VAL A 432 3.01 19.80 29.61
CA VAL A 432 2.44 19.02 30.72
C VAL A 432 3.51 18.07 31.26
N CYS A 433 3.32 17.52 32.46
CA CYS A 433 4.24 16.53 33.02
C CYS A 433 3.52 15.49 33.89
N GLU A 434 3.73 14.20 33.64
CA GLU A 434 3.28 13.09 34.49
C GLU A 434 4.49 12.25 34.94
N ASN A 435 4.45 11.78 36.18
CA ASN A 435 5.64 11.18 36.81
C ASN A 435 6.09 9.84 36.21
N ASP A 436 5.21 9.13 35.49
CA ASP A 436 5.53 7.90 34.76
C ASP A 436 6.00 8.15 33.32
N MET A 437 6.25 9.41 32.94
CA MET A 437 6.70 9.75 31.58
C MET A 437 8.05 9.12 31.24
N ILE A 438 8.21 8.74 29.97
CA ILE A 438 9.47 8.24 29.40
C ILE A 438 10.10 9.24 28.43
N ALA A 439 9.32 10.18 27.90
CA ALA A 439 9.82 11.22 27.01
C ALA A 439 9.04 12.52 27.18
N LYS A 440 9.73 13.66 27.21
CA LYS A 440 9.13 14.99 27.29
C LYS A 440 9.82 15.98 26.35
N ARG A 441 9.03 16.70 25.55
CA ARG A 441 9.50 17.77 24.67
C ARG A 441 9.69 19.11 25.41
N PHE A 442 10.73 19.84 25.04
CA PHE A 442 11.11 21.16 25.51
C PHE A 442 11.06 22.17 24.36
N SER A 443 9.88 22.75 24.13
CA SER A 443 9.65 23.75 23.07
C SER A 443 9.89 25.18 23.57
N ASP A 444 10.31 26.05 22.66
CA ASP A 444 10.51 27.49 22.90
C ASP A 444 9.20 28.24 23.14
N SER A 445 8.09 27.65 22.67
CA SER A 445 6.74 28.15 22.89
C SER A 445 6.19 27.80 24.28
N PHE A 446 6.86 26.92 25.02
CA PHE A 446 6.46 26.59 26.39
C PHE A 446 7.03 27.66 27.32
N LYS A 447 6.20 28.21 28.21
CA LYS A 447 6.66 29.20 29.19
C LYS A 447 7.59 28.48 30.17
N PRO A 448 8.89 28.81 30.24
CA PRO A 448 9.81 28.00 31.03
C PRO A 448 9.69 28.35 32.51
N VAL A 449 9.89 27.33 33.35
CA VAL A 449 10.58 27.50 34.63
C VAL A 449 11.78 26.52 34.72
N GLU A 450 11.73 25.36 34.03
CA GLU A 450 12.77 24.30 34.12
C GLU A 450 13.26 23.72 32.77
N SER A 451 14.47 23.14 32.76
CA SER A 451 15.23 22.59 31.62
C SER A 451 15.39 21.06 31.64
N MET A 452 16.04 20.45 30.63
CA MET A 452 16.35 19.00 30.68
C MET A 452 17.31 18.67 31.82
N VAL A 453 18.20 19.62 32.17
CA VAL A 453 19.13 19.50 33.31
C VAL A 453 18.37 19.36 34.63
N ASP A 454 17.30 20.14 34.83
CA ASP A 454 16.48 20.07 36.04
C ASP A 454 15.73 18.74 36.14
N MET A 455 15.23 18.23 35.00
CA MET A 455 14.58 16.93 34.95
C MET A 455 15.57 15.79 35.23
N TYR A 456 16.79 15.88 34.67
CA TYR A 456 17.87 14.94 34.96
C TYR A 456 18.24 14.94 36.44
N LYS A 457 18.34 16.12 37.05
CA LYS A 457 18.60 16.28 38.49
C LYS A 457 17.52 15.61 39.34
N ASN A 458 16.25 15.72 38.97
CA ASN A 458 15.17 14.98 39.65
C ASN A 458 15.40 13.46 39.63
N VAL A 459 15.85 12.92 38.50
CA VAL A 459 16.19 11.48 38.39
C VAL A 459 17.36 11.12 39.30
N GLN A 460 18.45 11.90 39.26
CA GLN A 460 19.64 11.64 40.06
C GLN A 460 19.38 11.71 41.58
N GLU A 461 18.52 12.62 42.00
CA GLU A 461 18.18 12.85 43.40
C GLU A 461 17.02 11.98 43.90
N GLY A 462 16.48 11.08 43.05
CA GLY A 462 15.36 10.19 43.41
C GLY A 462 14.06 10.93 43.69
N ARG A 463 13.90 12.15 43.17
CA ARG A 463 12.68 12.95 43.30
C ARG A 463 11.62 12.48 42.29
N PRO A 464 10.32 12.76 42.53
CA PRO A 464 9.32 12.64 41.49
C PRO A 464 9.76 13.40 40.23
N LEU A 465 9.66 12.75 39.08
CA LEU A 465 10.26 13.20 37.83
C LEU A 465 9.79 14.59 37.40
N CYS A 466 8.52 14.89 37.67
CA CYS A 466 7.87 16.14 37.32
C CYS A 466 7.97 17.23 38.40
N THR A 467 8.83 17.07 39.42
CA THR A 467 9.08 18.13 40.42
C THR A 467 9.58 19.40 39.73
N GLY A 468 8.92 20.53 39.97
CA GLY A 468 9.19 21.81 39.29
C GLY A 468 8.39 21.98 38.00
N PHE A 469 8.12 20.90 37.28
CA PHE A 469 7.43 20.97 35.99
C PHE A 469 5.92 21.21 36.11
N ARG A 470 5.32 21.68 35.01
CA ARG A 470 3.90 22.00 34.93
C ARG A 470 3.01 20.76 35.10
N GLN A 471 2.42 20.61 36.30
CA GLN A 471 1.46 19.55 36.63
C GLN A 471 0.03 20.05 36.87
N GLU A 472 -0.19 21.37 36.80
CA GLU A 472 -1.52 21.98 36.92
C GLU A 472 -2.46 21.57 35.77
N ARG A 473 -1.93 21.04 34.67
CA ARG A 473 -2.67 20.42 33.57
C ARG A 473 -2.27 18.95 33.46
N CYS A 474 -3.20 18.12 33.00
CA CYS A 474 -2.97 16.70 32.74
C CYS A 474 -2.44 16.47 31.31
N ALA A 475 -1.58 15.47 31.14
CA ALA A 475 -1.25 14.99 29.81
C ALA A 475 -2.45 14.25 29.17
N PRO A 476 -2.60 14.27 27.84
CA PRO A 476 -3.61 13.46 27.17
C PRO A 476 -3.47 11.97 27.51
N CYS A 477 -4.61 11.29 27.65
CA CYS A 477 -4.71 9.92 28.17
C CYS A 477 -4.42 9.75 29.68
N TYR A 478 -4.29 10.85 30.43
CA TYR A 478 -4.20 10.82 31.90
C TYR A 478 -5.45 11.40 32.55
N SER A 479 -5.67 11.01 33.81
CA SER A 479 -6.72 11.60 34.63
C SER A 479 -6.44 13.07 34.88
N CYS A 480 -7.45 13.90 34.62
CA CYS A 480 -7.43 15.34 34.88
C CYS A 480 -8.13 15.70 36.19
N SER A 481 -8.45 14.73 37.04
CA SER A 481 -9.12 14.96 38.32
C SER A 481 -8.35 16.01 39.13
N ASN A 482 -9.03 17.09 39.50
CA ASN A 482 -8.48 18.22 40.27
C ASN A 482 -7.37 19.04 39.56
N ARG A 483 -7.31 19.02 38.22
CA ARG A 483 -6.37 19.81 37.41
C ARG A 483 -7.10 20.75 36.44
N LEU A 484 -6.44 21.81 36.00
CA LEU A 484 -6.99 22.84 35.11
C LEU A 484 -6.95 22.40 33.65
N GLY A 485 -8.08 22.55 32.95
CA GLY A 485 -8.22 22.35 31.51
C GLY A 485 -8.07 20.88 31.10
N HIS A 486 -9.20 20.22 30.81
CA HIS A 486 -9.18 18.84 30.36
C HIS A 486 -8.73 18.79 28.91
N TRP A 487 -7.88 17.82 28.55
CA TRP A 487 -7.53 17.59 27.15
C TRP A 487 -8.76 17.25 26.27
N ARG A 488 -9.88 16.81 26.86
CA ARG A 488 -11.17 16.61 26.19
C ARG A 488 -11.82 17.92 25.75
N ASP A 489 -11.58 19.01 26.49
CA ASP A 489 -12.10 20.34 26.14
C ASP A 489 -11.49 20.87 24.84
N ARG A 490 -10.37 20.27 24.39
CA ARG A 490 -9.73 20.54 23.09
C ARG A 490 -10.23 19.62 21.97
N GLY A 491 -11.34 18.93 22.19
CA GLY A 491 -11.91 18.01 21.22
C GLY A 491 -11.09 16.73 21.04
N LEU A 492 -10.35 16.28 22.06
CA LEU A 492 -9.56 15.04 21.99
C LEU A 492 -10.18 13.91 22.82
N SER A 493 -10.33 12.73 22.23
CA SER A 493 -10.63 11.47 22.91
C SER A 493 -9.35 10.65 23.06
N CYS A 494 -9.30 9.75 24.04
CA CYS A 494 -8.19 8.81 24.16
C CYS A 494 -8.69 7.41 24.48
N ASP A 495 -8.18 6.44 23.73
CA ASP A 495 -8.26 5.01 23.98
C ASP A 495 -6.92 4.53 24.54
N SER A 496 -6.94 3.72 25.60
CA SER A 496 -5.71 3.27 26.27
C SER A 496 -4.80 2.39 25.41
N SER A 497 -5.33 1.80 24.34
CA SER A 497 -4.61 0.90 23.43
C SER A 497 -4.31 1.56 22.07
N GLN A 498 -5.20 2.40 21.55
CA GLN A 498 -5.04 3.05 20.25
C GLN A 498 -4.38 4.43 20.38
N GLY A 499 -4.64 5.19 21.43
CA GLY A 499 -4.13 6.55 21.62
C GLY A 499 -5.18 7.62 21.37
N ILE A 500 -4.78 8.80 20.87
CA ILE A 500 -5.66 9.97 20.76
C ILE A 500 -6.45 9.99 19.45
N SER A 501 -7.71 10.44 19.51
CA SER A 501 -8.54 10.81 18.35
C SER A 501 -9.35 12.09 18.57
N LEU A 502 -10.05 12.62 17.55
CA LEU A 502 -10.92 13.79 17.68
C LEU A 502 -12.32 13.42 18.22
N ILE A 503 -12.86 14.25 19.13
CA ILE A 503 -14.25 14.18 19.62
C ILE A 503 -15.14 14.79 18.52
N ARG A 504 -15.79 13.96 17.73
CA ARG A 504 -16.80 14.43 16.77
C ARG A 504 -18.10 14.78 17.50
N GLY A 505 -18.55 16.01 17.32
CA GLY A 505 -19.80 16.53 17.86
C GLY A 505 -21.00 15.94 17.12
N ASP A 506 -21.39 14.72 17.48
CA ASP A 506 -22.78 14.26 17.57
C ASP A 506 -22.78 12.89 18.28
N ALA A 507 -22.43 12.91 19.57
CA ALA A 507 -22.25 11.71 20.38
C ALA A 507 -23.58 11.19 20.95
N SER A 508 -24.65 11.23 20.15
CA SER A 508 -25.93 10.62 20.51
C SER A 508 -26.35 9.44 19.60
N ASN A 509 -25.60 9.15 18.52
CA ASN A 509 -25.88 7.98 17.67
C ASN A 509 -24.67 7.43 16.87
N LEU A 510 -23.46 7.34 17.46
CA LEU A 510 -22.41 6.47 16.89
C LEU A 510 -21.63 5.72 17.99
N GLY A 511 -22.22 4.58 18.35
CA GLY A 511 -21.58 3.31 18.70
C GLY A 511 -20.39 3.32 19.66
N SER A 512 -20.58 2.67 20.82
CA SER A 512 -19.58 1.82 21.48
C SER A 512 -18.39 1.45 20.58
N THR A 513 -17.15 1.49 21.09
CA THR A 513 -16.03 0.72 20.54
C THR A 513 -16.49 -0.73 20.39
N VAL A 514 -17.05 -1.08 19.22
CA VAL A 514 -17.47 -2.45 18.95
C VAL A 514 -16.18 -3.19 18.72
N ASN A 515 -15.78 -3.97 19.72
CA ASN A 515 -14.68 -4.89 19.52
C ASN A 515 -15.07 -5.83 18.37
N LEU A 516 -14.36 -5.73 17.25
CA LEU A 516 -14.67 -6.53 16.05
C LEU A 516 -14.05 -7.92 16.11
N ARG A 517 -13.11 -8.13 17.05
CA ARG A 517 -12.49 -9.43 17.31
C ARG A 517 -12.30 -9.71 18.79
N ASP A 518 -12.84 -10.82 19.24
CA ASP A 518 -12.63 -11.32 20.58
C ASP A 518 -11.21 -11.89 20.72
N ALA A 519 -10.63 -11.76 21.92
CA ALA A 519 -9.36 -12.39 22.23
C ALA A 519 -9.53 -13.92 22.25
N MET A 520 -8.81 -14.61 21.37
CA MET A 520 -8.91 -16.06 21.24
C MET A 520 -7.78 -16.76 21.99
N PRO A 521 -8.05 -17.87 22.71
CA PRO A 521 -7.00 -18.64 23.34
C PRO A 521 -6.09 -19.27 22.27
N GLY A 522 -4.77 -19.17 22.46
CA GLY A 522 -3.79 -19.87 21.62
C GLY A 522 -3.86 -21.39 21.78
N LEU A 523 -3.07 -22.11 20.98
CA LEU A 523 -2.92 -23.55 21.14
C LEU A 523 -2.27 -23.86 22.50
N ALA A 524 -2.95 -24.67 23.32
CA ALA A 524 -2.43 -25.05 24.63
C ALA A 524 -1.11 -25.84 24.52
N ALA A 525 -0.20 -25.67 25.48
CA ALA A 525 1.10 -26.37 25.50
C ALA A 525 0.97 -27.91 25.51
N LYS A 526 -0.13 -28.44 26.06
CA LYS A 526 -0.53 -29.86 25.98
C LYS A 526 -1.96 -29.93 25.45
N PRO A 527 -2.16 -29.90 24.11
CA PRO A 527 -3.47 -29.81 23.53
C PRO A 527 -4.23 -31.14 23.67
N LYS A 528 -5.49 -31.06 24.12
CA LYS A 528 -6.43 -32.18 24.03
C LYS A 528 -6.97 -32.23 22.60
N TRP A 529 -6.45 -33.15 21.80
CA TRP A 529 -6.78 -33.26 20.38
C TRP A 529 -8.20 -33.78 20.17
N ILE A 530 -8.98 -33.06 19.37
CA ILE A 530 -10.21 -33.55 18.74
C ILE A 530 -9.85 -34.35 17.49
N ILE A 531 -8.99 -33.76 16.65
CA ILE A 531 -8.36 -34.41 15.51
C ILE A 531 -6.86 -34.40 15.78
N PRO A 532 -6.21 -35.56 15.99
CA PRO A 532 -4.80 -35.65 16.34
C PRO A 532 -3.90 -34.80 15.43
N GLY A 533 -3.13 -33.89 16.03
CA GLY A 533 -2.17 -33.03 15.32
C GLY A 533 -2.79 -31.93 14.45
N ILE A 534 -4.13 -31.78 14.43
CA ILE A 534 -4.81 -30.79 13.56
C ILE A 534 -5.67 -29.85 14.40
N LEU A 535 -6.59 -30.39 15.19
CA LEU A 535 -7.65 -29.64 15.86
C LEU A 535 -7.72 -30.02 17.35
N SER A 536 -7.69 -29.04 18.25
CA SER A 536 -7.88 -29.21 19.69
C SER A 536 -9.16 -28.51 20.17
N ASP A 537 -9.53 -28.68 21.44
CA ASP A 537 -10.71 -28.02 22.02
C ASP A 537 -10.65 -26.47 22.02
N THR A 538 -9.46 -25.88 21.87
CA THR A 538 -9.21 -24.42 22.00
C THR A 538 -8.76 -23.73 20.71
N SER A 539 -7.96 -24.41 19.89
CA SER A 539 -7.44 -23.89 18.62
C SER A 539 -7.07 -25.04 17.65
N SER A 540 -6.62 -24.70 16.45
CA SER A 540 -5.96 -25.63 15.51
C SER A 540 -4.50 -25.21 15.30
N ILE A 541 -3.70 -26.08 14.67
CA ILE A 541 -2.33 -25.72 14.28
C ILE A 541 -2.27 -24.66 13.17
N TYR A 542 -3.40 -24.37 12.50
CA TYR A 542 -3.47 -23.43 11.39
C TYR A 542 -4.09 -22.08 11.78
N SER A 543 -4.93 -22.04 12.81
CA SER A 543 -5.86 -20.95 13.09
C SER A 543 -5.21 -19.58 13.31
N ASP A 544 -3.98 -19.55 13.82
CA ASP A 544 -3.22 -18.33 14.13
C ASP A 544 -2.02 -18.12 13.20
N THR A 545 -1.96 -18.86 12.09
CA THR A 545 -0.87 -18.81 11.10
C THR A 545 -1.41 -18.31 9.76
N ASP A 546 -0.54 -18.02 8.79
CA ASP A 546 -0.97 -17.68 7.42
C ASP A 546 -1.64 -18.85 6.67
N GLU A 547 -1.56 -20.07 7.23
CA GLU A 547 -2.23 -21.25 6.70
C GLU A 547 -3.68 -21.43 7.19
N TRP A 548 -4.25 -20.47 7.93
CA TRP A 548 -5.64 -20.53 8.45
C TRP A 548 -6.68 -20.84 7.36
N VAL A 549 -6.42 -20.44 6.11
CA VAL A 549 -7.28 -20.70 4.93
C VAL A 549 -7.33 -22.17 4.51
N ARG A 550 -6.44 -23.03 5.04
CA ARG A 550 -6.47 -24.48 4.75
C ARG A 550 -7.67 -25.16 5.37
N LEU A 551 -8.20 -24.64 6.48
CA LEU A 551 -9.36 -25.22 7.17
C LEU A 551 -10.63 -25.00 6.36
N HIS A 552 -11.30 -26.10 6.04
CA HIS A 552 -12.60 -26.11 5.38
C HIS A 552 -13.61 -26.83 6.28
N TRP A 553 -14.80 -26.25 6.43
CA TRP A 553 -15.86 -26.75 7.28
C TRP A 553 -17.10 -27.04 6.45
N ALA A 554 -17.69 -28.20 6.68
CA ALA A 554 -18.99 -28.56 6.14
C ALA A 554 -19.79 -29.37 7.18
N ILE A 555 -21.11 -29.43 7.01
CA ILE A 555 -22.01 -30.08 7.96
C ILE A 555 -22.87 -31.08 7.19
N TRP A 556 -23.02 -32.28 7.74
CA TRP A 556 -23.94 -33.29 7.22
C TRP A 556 -24.63 -34.05 8.35
N THR A 557 -25.94 -33.87 8.52
CA THR A 557 -26.69 -34.39 9.67
C THR A 557 -27.78 -35.40 9.30
N THR A 558 -27.91 -35.74 8.01
CA THR A 558 -28.95 -36.67 7.52
C THR A 558 -28.37 -38.04 7.19
N ASP A 559 -29.24 -39.05 7.16
CA ASP A 559 -28.86 -40.43 6.82
C ASP A 559 -28.27 -40.51 5.40
N PRO A 560 -26.96 -40.81 5.26
CA PRO A 560 -26.30 -40.79 3.96
C PRO A 560 -26.88 -41.82 2.99
N ALA A 561 -27.46 -42.93 3.46
CA ALA A 561 -28.08 -43.92 2.59
C ALA A 561 -29.29 -43.37 1.81
N LYS A 562 -29.93 -42.32 2.31
CA LYS A 562 -31.12 -41.71 1.71
C LYS A 562 -30.80 -40.43 0.95
N THR A 563 -29.90 -39.61 1.49
CA THR A 563 -29.72 -38.22 1.02
C THR A 563 -28.34 -37.97 0.40
N TRP A 564 -27.32 -38.79 0.68
CA TRP A 564 -25.98 -38.61 0.12
C TRP A 564 -25.90 -39.16 -1.31
N LYS A 565 -26.00 -38.26 -2.28
CA LYS A 565 -25.88 -38.53 -3.72
C LYS A 565 -24.47 -38.26 -4.26
N GLN A 566 -24.20 -38.73 -5.49
CA GLN A 566 -22.90 -38.60 -6.15
C GLN A 566 -22.36 -37.16 -6.22
N ARG A 567 -23.24 -36.17 -6.38
CA ARG A 567 -22.86 -34.76 -6.41
C ARG A 567 -22.11 -34.27 -5.17
N HIS A 568 -22.38 -34.85 -3.99
CA HIS A 568 -21.72 -34.42 -2.74
C HIS A 568 -20.28 -34.92 -2.69
N TYR A 569 -20.00 -36.12 -3.21
CA TYR A 569 -18.63 -36.56 -3.42
C TYR A 569 -17.89 -35.63 -4.39
N GLN A 570 -18.55 -35.25 -5.48
CA GLN A 570 -17.94 -34.37 -6.46
C GLN A 570 -17.74 -32.94 -5.91
N ALA A 571 -18.60 -32.45 -5.02
CA ALA A 571 -18.39 -31.21 -4.29
C ALA A 571 -17.07 -31.27 -3.47
N VAL A 572 -16.84 -32.37 -2.74
CA VAL A 572 -15.56 -32.63 -2.05
C VAL A 572 -14.39 -32.67 -3.02
N GLU A 573 -14.55 -33.33 -4.17
CA GLU A 573 -13.51 -33.41 -5.20
C GLU A 573 -13.16 -32.02 -5.76
N THR A 574 -14.15 -31.15 -5.99
CA THR A 574 -13.88 -29.79 -6.45
C THR A 574 -13.06 -28.98 -5.45
N VAL A 575 -13.21 -29.21 -4.13
CA VAL A 575 -12.36 -28.58 -3.11
C VAL A 575 -10.91 -29.02 -3.30
N PHE A 576 -10.68 -30.33 -3.42
CA PHE A 576 -9.33 -30.90 -3.51
C PHE A 576 -8.63 -30.70 -4.84
N VAL A 577 -9.37 -30.51 -5.95
CA VAL A 577 -8.78 -30.09 -7.23
C VAL A 577 -8.25 -28.66 -7.13
N HIS A 578 -8.98 -27.77 -6.47
CA HIS A 578 -8.60 -26.36 -6.36
C HIS A 578 -7.62 -26.08 -5.22
N ASN A 579 -7.70 -26.85 -4.13
CA ASN A 579 -6.87 -26.74 -2.93
C ASN A 579 -6.46 -28.15 -2.45
N PRO A 580 -5.46 -28.82 -3.07
CA PRO A 580 -5.07 -30.19 -2.72
C PRO A 580 -4.59 -30.36 -1.27
N ASN A 581 -4.14 -29.28 -0.64
CA ASN A 581 -3.69 -29.25 0.76
C ASN A 581 -4.76 -28.76 1.76
N ALA A 582 -6.01 -28.59 1.31
CA ALA A 582 -7.14 -28.27 2.18
C ALA A 582 -7.35 -29.36 3.24
N VAL A 583 -7.79 -28.94 4.43
CA VAL A 583 -8.19 -29.81 5.53
C VAL A 583 -9.71 -29.67 5.68
N LEU A 584 -10.46 -30.61 5.11
CA LEU A 584 -11.91 -30.61 5.14
C LEU A 584 -12.43 -31.36 6.36
N ILE A 585 -13.10 -30.65 7.25
CA ILE A 585 -13.71 -31.19 8.46
C ILE A 585 -15.22 -31.20 8.28
N ILE A 586 -15.79 -32.40 8.21
CA ILE A 586 -17.23 -32.61 8.05
C ILE A 586 -17.82 -32.96 9.41
N LEU A 587 -18.67 -32.08 9.91
CA LEU A 587 -19.42 -32.28 11.14
C LEU A 587 -20.61 -33.20 10.87
N SER A 588 -20.56 -34.42 11.40
CA SER A 588 -21.61 -35.43 11.17
C SER A 588 -21.64 -36.48 12.26
N ASN A 589 -22.84 -36.91 12.64
CA ASN A 589 -23.11 -38.09 13.45
C ASN A 589 -23.70 -39.26 12.65
N THR A 590 -23.96 -39.07 11.36
CA THR A 590 -24.57 -40.07 10.47
C THR A 590 -23.57 -40.69 9.51
N LEU A 591 -22.47 -40.01 9.21
CA LEU A 591 -21.40 -40.54 8.36
C LEU A 591 -20.47 -41.47 9.15
N PRO A 592 -20.21 -42.71 8.67
CA PRO A 592 -19.20 -43.61 9.22
C PRO A 592 -17.79 -43.00 9.21
N SER A 593 -16.94 -43.31 10.19
CA SER A 593 -15.58 -42.75 10.27
C SER A 593 -14.68 -43.06 9.06
N ASN A 594 -14.94 -44.14 8.34
CA ASN A 594 -14.20 -44.56 7.14
C ASN A 594 -14.88 -44.15 5.81
N PHE A 595 -15.94 -43.34 5.86
CA PHE A 595 -16.75 -43.00 4.68
C PHE A 595 -15.93 -42.35 3.55
N PHE A 596 -14.90 -41.57 3.89
CA PHE A 596 -14.00 -40.93 2.92
C PHE A 596 -12.64 -41.62 2.76
N SER A 597 -12.55 -42.90 3.12
CA SER A 597 -11.30 -43.69 3.03
C SER A 597 -10.65 -43.68 1.65
N ALA A 598 -11.42 -43.54 0.57
CA ALA A 598 -10.88 -43.41 -0.78
C ALA A 598 -10.03 -42.15 -0.99
N TYR A 599 -10.38 -41.05 -0.32
CA TYR A 599 -9.64 -39.79 -0.37
C TYR A 599 -8.45 -39.80 0.59
N THR A 600 -8.65 -40.25 1.83
CA THR A 600 -7.57 -40.28 2.83
C THR A 600 -6.45 -41.23 2.46
N ARG A 601 -6.75 -42.37 1.81
CA ARG A 601 -5.73 -43.28 1.24
C ARG A 601 -4.89 -42.64 0.14
N GLN A 602 -5.41 -41.64 -0.55
CA GLN A 602 -4.71 -40.86 -1.58
C GLN A 602 -4.00 -39.62 -1.00
N GLY A 603 -3.96 -39.47 0.32
CA GLY A 603 -3.26 -38.40 1.04
C GLY A 603 -4.08 -37.13 1.28
N TYR A 604 -5.34 -37.08 0.84
CA TYR A 604 -6.20 -35.92 1.06
C TYR A 604 -6.66 -35.84 2.53
N GLN A 605 -6.70 -34.63 3.09
CA GLN A 605 -7.07 -34.40 4.47
C GLN A 605 -8.57 -34.14 4.58
N ILE A 606 -9.32 -35.21 4.82
CA ILE A 606 -10.77 -35.16 5.10
C ILE A 606 -11.08 -35.92 6.38
N HIS A 607 -11.77 -35.26 7.30
CA HIS A 607 -12.02 -35.75 8.65
C HIS A 607 -13.49 -35.64 8.97
N ILE A 608 -14.05 -36.71 9.56
CA ILE A 608 -15.42 -36.69 10.08
C ILE A 608 -15.34 -36.42 11.57
N MET A 609 -16.02 -35.37 12.01
CA MET A 609 -16.09 -35.00 13.42
C MET A 609 -17.51 -35.18 13.93
N ALA A 610 -17.66 -36.05 14.94
CA ALA A 610 -18.93 -36.31 15.58
C ALA A 610 -19.53 -35.04 16.24
N VAL A 611 -20.85 -34.90 16.10
CA VAL A 611 -21.66 -33.84 16.71
C VAL A 611 -22.81 -34.46 17.49
N SER A 612 -22.91 -34.10 18.77
CA SER A 612 -24.08 -34.38 19.60
C SER A 612 -24.22 -33.25 20.62
N LYS A 613 -25.37 -33.19 21.30
CA LYS A 613 -25.60 -32.27 22.42
C LYS A 613 -24.49 -32.39 23.46
N GLU A 614 -24.16 -33.62 23.87
CA GLU A 614 -23.15 -33.93 24.89
C GLU A 614 -21.77 -33.48 24.44
N LEU A 615 -21.43 -33.70 23.16
CA LEU A 615 -20.14 -33.29 22.61
C LEU A 615 -20.01 -31.77 22.53
N LEU A 616 -21.07 -31.06 22.15
CA LEU A 616 -21.07 -29.59 22.11
C LEU A 616 -20.88 -29.01 23.51
N LEU A 617 -21.60 -29.54 24.51
CA LEU A 617 -21.48 -29.11 25.91
C LEU A 617 -20.10 -29.44 26.49
N HIS A 618 -19.62 -30.67 26.31
CA HIS A 618 -18.31 -31.11 26.81
C HIS A 618 -17.16 -30.30 26.21
N ARG A 619 -17.20 -29.99 24.90
CA ARG A 619 -16.17 -29.19 24.22
C ARG A 619 -16.33 -27.69 24.44
N LYS A 620 -17.35 -27.24 25.18
CA LYS A 620 -17.71 -25.83 25.36
C LYS A 620 -17.93 -25.11 24.04
N TRP A 621 -18.66 -25.72 23.12
CA TRP A 621 -19.05 -25.14 21.83
C TRP A 621 -20.32 -24.28 22.00
N PHE A 622 -20.22 -23.32 22.90
CA PHE A 622 -21.21 -22.29 23.17
C PHE A 622 -20.52 -20.96 23.48
N PHE A 623 -21.27 -19.86 23.41
CA PHE A 623 -20.75 -18.50 23.51
C PHE A 623 -21.01 -17.85 24.87
N SER A 624 -22.12 -18.23 25.51
CA SER A 624 -22.65 -17.64 26.74
C SER A 624 -23.50 -18.68 27.49
N ALA A 625 -23.93 -18.36 28.71
CA ALA A 625 -24.83 -19.23 29.48
C ALA A 625 -26.17 -19.44 28.77
N GLU A 626 -26.68 -18.43 28.05
CA GLU A 626 -27.96 -18.46 27.33
C GLU A 626 -27.88 -19.34 26.08
N THR A 627 -26.75 -19.29 25.36
CA THR A 627 -26.53 -20.19 24.21
C THR A 627 -26.23 -21.62 24.66
N GLU A 628 -25.59 -21.80 25.83
CA GLU A 628 -25.46 -23.11 26.48
C GLU A 628 -26.83 -23.69 26.84
N GLU A 629 -27.72 -22.89 27.45
CA GLU A 629 -29.08 -23.29 27.78
C GLU A 629 -29.87 -23.70 26.52
N TRP A 630 -29.71 -22.95 25.43
CA TRP A 630 -30.33 -23.31 24.14
C TRP A 630 -29.89 -24.70 23.67
N ILE A 631 -28.60 -25.05 23.77
CA ILE A 631 -28.10 -26.41 23.48
C ILE A 631 -28.67 -27.43 24.47
N ARG A 632 -28.77 -27.10 25.76
CA ARG A 632 -29.34 -28.02 26.78
C ARG A 632 -30.80 -28.37 26.50
N ARG A 633 -31.54 -27.50 25.80
CA ARG A 633 -32.94 -27.68 25.39
C ARG A 633 -33.10 -28.31 24.00
N TRP A 634 -32.06 -28.94 23.47
CA TRP A 634 -32.04 -29.61 22.16
C TRP A 634 -33.29 -30.43 21.84
N GLU A 635 -33.71 -31.34 22.73
CA GLU A 635 -34.82 -32.26 22.50
C GLU A 635 -36.17 -31.54 22.46
N GLU A 636 -36.28 -30.42 23.17
CA GLU A 636 -37.45 -29.55 23.12
C GLU A 636 -37.52 -28.86 21.76
N TRP A 637 -36.43 -28.23 21.31
CA TRP A 637 -36.38 -27.53 20.03
C TRP A 637 -36.57 -28.46 18.84
N SER A 638 -36.00 -29.66 18.91
CA SER A 638 -36.20 -30.71 17.90
C SER A 638 -37.66 -31.13 17.74
N LYS A 639 -38.49 -30.98 18.78
CA LYS A 639 -39.94 -31.26 18.71
C LYS A 639 -40.75 -30.04 18.27
N LYS A 640 -40.33 -28.84 18.67
CA LYS A 640 -41.07 -27.59 18.43
C LYS A 640 -40.79 -26.95 17.06
N SER A 641 -39.63 -27.18 16.47
CA SER A 641 -39.21 -26.53 15.23
C SER A 641 -39.04 -27.53 14.09
N PRO A 642 -39.75 -27.37 12.96
CA PRO A 642 -39.49 -28.15 11.76
C PRO A 642 -38.13 -27.81 11.10
N TYR A 643 -37.53 -26.68 11.49
CA TYR A 643 -36.26 -26.19 10.94
C TYR A 643 -35.07 -26.44 11.88
N PHE A 644 -35.26 -27.17 12.98
CA PHE A 644 -34.21 -27.39 13.97
C PHE A 644 -32.89 -27.93 13.38
N PRO A 645 -32.88 -28.90 12.44
CA PRO A 645 -31.62 -29.35 11.83
C PRO A 645 -30.87 -28.25 11.06
N ILE A 646 -31.60 -27.34 10.42
CA ILE A 646 -31.05 -26.19 9.69
C ILE A 646 -30.49 -25.17 10.68
N HIS A 647 -31.28 -24.81 11.70
CA HIS A 647 -30.88 -23.88 12.75
C HIS A 647 -29.66 -24.39 13.52
N LEU A 648 -29.59 -25.69 13.78
CA LEU A 648 -28.41 -26.33 14.36
C LEU A 648 -27.18 -26.20 13.46
N ALA A 649 -27.34 -26.40 12.15
CA ALA A 649 -26.24 -26.22 11.20
C ALA A 649 -25.80 -24.75 11.12
N ASP A 650 -26.74 -23.80 11.19
CA ASP A 650 -26.45 -22.37 11.32
C ASP A 650 -25.69 -22.06 12.61
N TYR A 651 -26.07 -22.64 13.75
CA TYR A 651 -25.34 -22.46 15.00
C TYR A 651 -23.90 -23.01 14.93
N ILE A 652 -23.76 -24.25 14.44
CA ILE A 652 -22.48 -24.95 14.40
C ILE A 652 -21.49 -24.23 13.47
N ARG A 653 -21.94 -23.73 12.31
CA ARG A 653 -21.04 -22.99 11.40
C ARG A 653 -20.53 -21.68 12.01
N LEU A 654 -21.35 -21.00 12.83
CA LEU A 654 -20.90 -19.83 13.62
C LEU A 654 -19.78 -20.24 14.58
N VAL A 655 -19.98 -21.31 15.35
CA VAL A 655 -18.99 -21.79 16.33
C VAL A 655 -17.70 -22.22 15.64
N ALA A 656 -17.77 -22.99 14.55
CA ALA A 656 -16.60 -23.49 13.85
C ALA A 656 -15.72 -22.35 13.32
N ILE A 657 -16.32 -21.39 12.61
CA ILE A 657 -15.61 -20.24 12.07
C ILE A 657 -15.14 -19.29 13.17
N TYR A 658 -15.94 -19.05 14.21
CA TYR A 658 -15.51 -18.23 15.35
C TYR A 658 -14.30 -18.82 16.07
N LYS A 659 -14.32 -20.13 16.39
CA LYS A 659 -13.25 -20.76 17.18
C LYS A 659 -11.98 -21.00 16.40
N TYR A 660 -12.09 -21.39 15.14
CA TYR A 660 -10.95 -21.90 14.36
C TYR A 660 -10.67 -21.12 13.08
N GLY A 661 -11.62 -20.32 12.59
CA GLY A 661 -11.52 -19.64 11.31
C GLY A 661 -11.57 -20.61 10.14
N GLY A 662 -11.11 -20.14 8.98
CA GLY A 662 -11.10 -20.91 7.74
C GLY A 662 -12.32 -20.61 6.88
N LEU A 663 -12.69 -21.58 6.05
CA LEU A 663 -13.79 -21.47 5.09
C LEU A 663 -14.93 -22.42 5.47
N TYR A 664 -16.15 -21.91 5.55
CA TYR A 664 -17.36 -22.71 5.61
C TYR A 664 -17.97 -22.82 4.22
N MET A 665 -18.44 -24.02 3.87
CA MET A 665 -19.24 -24.27 2.68
C MET A 665 -20.35 -25.28 2.96
N ASP A 666 -21.52 -25.05 2.39
CA ASP A 666 -22.55 -26.09 2.30
C ASP A 666 -22.09 -27.20 1.33
N MET A 667 -22.55 -28.43 1.57
CA MET A 667 -22.17 -29.62 0.78
C MET A 667 -22.72 -29.65 -0.65
N ASP A 668 -23.50 -28.64 -1.02
CA ASP A 668 -24.09 -28.38 -2.32
C ASP A 668 -23.45 -27.17 -3.03
N ALA A 669 -22.35 -26.63 -2.50
CA ALA A 669 -21.52 -25.62 -3.16
C ALA A 669 -20.36 -26.29 -3.93
N LEU A 670 -20.31 -26.09 -5.24
CA LEU A 670 -19.27 -26.60 -6.13
C LEU A 670 -18.22 -25.53 -6.39
N TRP A 671 -16.95 -25.82 -6.13
CA TRP A 671 -15.86 -24.91 -6.45
C TRP A 671 -15.56 -24.92 -7.95
N VAL A 672 -15.54 -23.74 -8.56
CA VAL A 672 -15.05 -23.53 -9.93
C VAL A 672 -13.62 -22.99 -9.96
N ARG A 673 -13.19 -22.34 -8.87
CA ARG A 673 -11.83 -21.82 -8.68
C ARG A 673 -11.58 -21.46 -7.22
N ALA A 674 -10.36 -21.69 -6.72
CA ALA A 674 -9.95 -21.18 -5.42
C ALA A 674 -9.90 -19.62 -5.39
N PRO A 675 -10.16 -18.98 -4.24
CA PRO A 675 -9.95 -17.54 -4.08
C PRO A 675 -8.53 -17.11 -4.50
N GLY A 676 -8.41 -15.91 -5.09
CA GLY A 676 -7.14 -15.39 -5.64
C GLY A 676 -6.08 -15.06 -4.58
N ASP A 677 -6.51 -14.82 -3.33
CA ASP A 677 -5.66 -14.48 -2.20
C ASP A 677 -5.88 -15.41 -0.98
N SER A 678 -4.98 -15.33 0.01
CA SER A 678 -5.07 -16.04 1.30
C SER A 678 -5.43 -15.13 2.48
N THR A 679 -5.80 -13.86 2.25
CA THR A 679 -5.95 -12.85 3.31
C THR A 679 -7.37 -12.33 3.46
N THR A 680 -8.15 -12.30 2.37
CA THR A 680 -9.46 -11.65 2.33
C THR A 680 -10.50 -12.45 3.11
N GLU A 681 -11.14 -11.80 4.07
CA GLU A 681 -12.31 -12.35 4.77
C GLU A 681 -13.58 -11.94 4.03
N PHE A 682 -14.44 -12.89 3.71
CA PHE A 682 -15.60 -12.64 2.87
C PHE A 682 -16.83 -13.47 3.22
N ILE A 683 -17.98 -12.95 2.80
CA ILE A 683 -19.27 -13.64 2.78
C ILE A 683 -19.96 -13.35 1.44
N GLY A 684 -20.69 -14.32 0.90
CA GLY A 684 -21.48 -14.10 -0.30
C GLY A 684 -22.76 -13.32 -0.07
N SER A 685 -23.21 -12.61 -1.10
CA SER A 685 -24.53 -11.99 -1.14
C SER A 685 -25.43 -12.64 -2.20
N ASP A 686 -26.73 -12.46 -2.07
CA ASP A 686 -27.74 -12.84 -3.07
C ASP A 686 -28.92 -11.86 -2.96
N ILE A 687 -29.90 -11.96 -3.85
CA ILE A 687 -31.02 -11.01 -3.94
C ILE A 687 -32.33 -11.72 -3.55
N SER A 688 -33.08 -11.14 -2.61
CA SER A 688 -34.42 -11.65 -2.28
C SER A 688 -35.49 -10.95 -3.12
N ASP A 689 -36.46 -11.73 -3.56
CA ASP A 689 -37.68 -11.25 -4.21
C ASP A 689 -38.94 -11.46 -3.34
N THR A 690 -38.74 -11.83 -2.08
CA THR A 690 -39.82 -12.00 -1.11
C THR A 690 -40.07 -10.68 -0.39
N GLU A 691 -41.29 -10.15 -0.50
CA GLU A 691 -41.64 -8.83 0.04
C GLU A 691 -41.39 -8.69 1.55
N SER A 692 -41.66 -9.75 2.32
CA SER A 692 -41.39 -9.77 3.77
C SER A 692 -39.90 -9.70 4.12
N ASP A 693 -39.01 -9.95 3.15
CA ASP A 693 -37.56 -9.87 3.35
C ASP A 693 -36.98 -8.47 3.16
N HIS A 694 -37.69 -7.59 2.46
CA HIS A 694 -37.25 -6.22 2.19
C HIS A 694 -36.98 -5.43 3.49
N ALA A 695 -37.69 -5.76 4.58
CA ALA A 695 -37.50 -5.11 5.87
C ALA A 695 -36.08 -5.32 6.44
N TRP A 696 -35.47 -6.47 6.16
CA TRP A 696 -34.19 -6.87 6.75
C TRP A 696 -33.03 -6.95 5.75
N SER A 697 -33.28 -6.77 4.44
CA SER A 697 -32.25 -6.67 3.39
C SER A 697 -31.28 -5.48 3.60
N LEU A 698 -30.07 -5.56 3.03
CA LEU A 698 -29.01 -4.56 3.19
C LEU A 698 -29.27 -3.23 2.48
N ASP A 699 -29.95 -3.27 1.34
CA ASP A 699 -30.09 -2.13 0.43
C ASP A 699 -31.35 -2.20 -0.44
N ALA A 700 -31.56 -1.17 -1.27
CA ALA A 700 -32.71 -1.04 -2.15
C ALA A 700 -32.80 -2.13 -3.23
N ASN A 701 -31.72 -2.87 -3.48
CA ASN A 701 -31.72 -4.01 -4.39
C ASN A 701 -32.13 -5.32 -3.70
N ASN A 702 -32.58 -5.26 -2.44
CA ASN A 702 -32.97 -6.41 -1.64
C ASN A 702 -31.83 -7.43 -1.45
N THR A 703 -30.60 -6.94 -1.36
CA THR A 703 -29.42 -7.76 -1.12
C THR A 703 -29.46 -8.38 0.27
N TYR A 704 -29.22 -9.68 0.37
CA TYR A 704 -29.03 -10.39 1.63
C TYR A 704 -27.71 -11.15 1.66
N LEU A 705 -27.22 -11.45 2.86
CA LEU A 705 -26.00 -12.23 3.06
C LEU A 705 -26.32 -13.72 3.15
N ALA A 706 -25.83 -14.47 2.18
CA ALA A 706 -25.98 -15.92 2.16
C ALA A 706 -24.83 -16.55 2.95
N ASN A 707 -25.16 -17.21 4.06
CA ASN A 707 -24.20 -17.85 4.97
C ASN A 707 -23.79 -19.28 4.53
N GLY A 708 -24.05 -19.63 3.27
CA GLY A 708 -23.74 -20.93 2.69
C GLY A 708 -22.29 -21.08 2.23
N VAL A 709 -21.60 -19.98 1.93
CA VAL A 709 -20.16 -19.95 1.68
C VAL A 709 -19.56 -18.69 2.30
N MET A 710 -18.59 -18.86 3.19
CA MET A 710 -17.95 -17.75 3.89
C MET A 710 -16.54 -18.10 4.37
N ARG A 711 -15.62 -17.12 4.39
CA ARG A 711 -14.23 -17.32 4.82
C ARG A 711 -13.82 -16.23 5.79
N PHE A 712 -13.40 -16.60 7.00
CA PHE A 712 -13.03 -15.64 8.04
C PHE A 712 -11.86 -16.14 8.90
N ARG A 713 -11.08 -15.21 9.44
CA ARG A 713 -10.17 -15.52 10.54
C ARG A 713 -10.98 -15.73 11.81
N ARG A 714 -10.43 -16.51 12.73
CA ARG A 714 -11.10 -16.79 14.00
C ARG A 714 -11.25 -15.53 14.86
N GLY A 715 -12.23 -15.58 15.78
CA GLY A 715 -12.47 -14.55 16.78
C GLY A 715 -13.32 -13.36 16.32
N ARG A 716 -13.86 -13.35 15.09
CA ARG A 716 -14.77 -12.28 14.64
C ARG A 716 -16.01 -12.20 15.57
N THR A 717 -16.13 -11.11 16.31
CA THR A 717 -17.16 -10.91 17.36
C THR A 717 -18.58 -10.99 16.80
N MET A 718 -18.75 -10.67 15.51
CA MET A 718 -20.00 -10.84 14.78
C MET A 718 -20.63 -12.24 14.95
N PHE A 719 -19.84 -13.31 14.89
CA PHE A 719 -20.38 -14.66 14.99
C PHE A 719 -20.95 -14.97 16.37
N ARG A 720 -20.28 -14.49 17.42
CA ARG A 720 -20.76 -14.57 18.80
C ARG A 720 -22.04 -13.76 18.98
N GLU A 721 -22.05 -12.49 18.57
CA GLU A 721 -23.21 -11.62 18.73
C GLU A 721 -24.43 -12.10 17.92
N ILE A 722 -24.22 -12.66 16.73
CA ILE A 722 -25.29 -13.32 15.98
C ILE A 722 -25.81 -14.51 16.78
N ALA A 723 -24.92 -15.34 17.34
CA ALA A 723 -25.32 -16.51 18.10
C ALA A 723 -26.14 -16.15 19.35
N GLU A 724 -25.68 -15.17 20.12
CA GLU A 724 -26.34 -14.68 21.35
C GLU A 724 -27.66 -13.94 21.08
N ASN A 725 -27.86 -13.45 19.84
CA ASN A 725 -29.12 -12.82 19.44
C ASN A 725 -30.13 -13.80 18.84
N SER A 726 -29.68 -14.86 18.16
CA SER A 726 -30.58 -15.79 17.45
C SER A 726 -30.81 -17.12 18.17
N PHE A 727 -29.88 -17.58 19.00
CA PHE A 727 -29.89 -18.94 19.59
C PHE A 727 -29.88 -18.91 21.11
N THR A 728 -30.91 -18.29 21.69
CA THR A 728 -31.16 -18.29 23.14
C THR A 728 -32.57 -18.77 23.42
N ALA A 729 -32.82 -19.32 24.61
CA ALA A 729 -34.16 -19.78 24.99
C ALA A 729 -35.26 -18.71 24.86
N ALA A 730 -34.90 -17.43 25.06
CA ALA A 730 -35.84 -16.31 25.01
C ALA A 730 -36.08 -15.76 23.59
N LYS A 731 -35.06 -15.75 22.72
CA LYS A 731 -35.13 -15.11 21.39
C LYS A 731 -35.28 -16.10 20.23
N TYR A 732 -34.99 -17.38 20.45
CA TYR A 732 -35.04 -18.39 19.40
C TYR A 732 -36.46 -18.57 18.86
N ASP A 733 -36.65 -18.31 17.57
CA ASP A 733 -37.92 -18.51 16.87
C ASP A 733 -37.92 -19.88 16.15
N PRO A 734 -38.67 -20.88 16.66
CA PRO A 734 -38.72 -22.21 16.05
C PRO A 734 -39.47 -22.24 14.70
N LYS A 735 -40.25 -21.21 14.35
CA LYS A 735 -41.08 -21.15 13.14
C LYS A 735 -40.42 -20.34 12.01
N CYS A 736 -39.39 -19.56 12.30
CA CYS A 736 -38.72 -18.73 11.31
C CYS A 736 -37.52 -19.44 10.68
N PHE A 737 -37.65 -19.83 9.40
CA PHE A 737 -36.61 -20.58 8.67
C PHE A 737 -35.24 -19.88 8.56
N ASN A 738 -35.21 -18.56 8.38
CA ASN A 738 -33.97 -17.81 8.11
C ASN A 738 -33.43 -17.02 9.31
N CYS A 739 -34.10 -17.05 10.48
CA CYS A 739 -33.77 -16.22 11.64
C CYS A 739 -32.44 -16.59 12.34
N GLY A 740 -31.93 -17.80 12.14
CA GLY A 740 -30.60 -18.22 12.59
C GLY A 740 -29.50 -18.08 11.52
N GLY A 741 -29.89 -17.92 10.25
CA GLY A 741 -29.01 -17.95 9.10
C GLY A 741 -28.98 -16.61 8.37
N PRO A 742 -29.37 -16.53 7.08
CA PRO A 742 -29.21 -15.32 6.26
C PRO A 742 -29.78 -14.04 6.88
N LYS A 743 -30.96 -14.12 7.52
CA LYS A 743 -31.60 -12.94 8.13
C LYS A 743 -30.78 -12.40 9.31
N ALA A 744 -30.18 -13.27 10.11
CA ALA A 744 -29.36 -12.88 11.25
C ALA A 744 -28.08 -12.15 10.81
N PHE A 745 -27.36 -12.73 9.85
CA PHE A 745 -26.17 -12.12 9.25
C PHE A 745 -26.50 -10.77 8.60
N THR A 746 -27.55 -10.74 7.78
CA THR A 746 -27.95 -9.54 7.05
C THR A 746 -28.36 -8.42 8.01
N THR A 747 -29.15 -8.71 9.03
CA THR A 747 -29.58 -7.72 10.02
C THR A 747 -28.40 -7.18 10.83
N TYR A 748 -27.47 -8.07 11.23
CA TYR A 748 -26.26 -7.67 11.94
C TYR A 748 -25.40 -6.72 11.11
N VAL A 749 -25.16 -7.08 9.85
CA VAL A 749 -24.33 -6.28 8.93
C VAL A 749 -25.05 -5.00 8.51
N LYS A 750 -26.35 -5.00 8.25
CA LYS A 750 -27.14 -3.81 7.85
C LYS A 750 -26.90 -2.62 8.76
N THR A 751 -26.86 -2.86 10.07
CA THR A 751 -26.67 -1.82 11.09
C THR A 751 -25.21 -1.41 11.30
N ARG A 752 -24.24 -2.17 10.78
CA ARG A 752 -22.80 -2.03 11.03
C ARG A 752 -21.96 -2.08 9.75
N ARG A 753 -22.56 -1.93 8.56
CA ARG A 753 -21.96 -2.29 7.26
C ARG A 753 -20.65 -1.53 7.01
N SER A 754 -20.70 -0.21 7.12
CA SER A 754 -19.52 0.65 6.93
C SER A 754 -18.38 0.26 7.89
N LEU A 755 -18.69 0.05 9.18
CA LEU A 755 -17.70 -0.37 10.17
C LEU A 755 -17.04 -1.70 9.79
N LEU A 756 -17.83 -2.70 9.39
CA LEU A 756 -17.33 -4.03 9.07
C LEU A 756 -16.52 -4.04 7.77
N GLU A 757 -17.00 -3.37 6.71
CA GLU A 757 -16.32 -3.28 5.42
C GLU A 757 -15.00 -2.51 5.52
N THR A 758 -14.96 -1.40 6.26
CA THR A 758 -13.69 -0.67 6.53
C THR A 758 -12.70 -1.50 7.36
N ASN A 759 -13.16 -2.53 8.08
CA ASN A 759 -12.34 -3.45 8.87
C ASN A 759 -12.21 -4.85 8.22
N GLY A 760 -12.18 -4.89 6.89
CA GLY A 760 -11.77 -6.05 6.10
C GLY A 760 -12.84 -7.12 5.89
N LEU A 761 -14.13 -6.83 6.17
CA LEU A 761 -15.22 -7.68 5.67
C LEU A 761 -15.46 -7.36 4.19
N HIS A 762 -15.38 -8.37 3.33
CA HIS A 762 -15.78 -8.24 1.93
C HIS A 762 -17.10 -8.97 1.67
N ILE A 763 -18.11 -8.22 1.22
CA ILE A 763 -19.36 -8.80 0.73
C ILE A 763 -19.17 -9.07 -0.77
N LEU A 764 -19.09 -10.34 -1.16
CA LEU A 764 -18.93 -10.70 -2.56
C LEU A 764 -20.24 -10.54 -3.31
N PRO A 765 -20.21 -10.05 -4.56
CA PRO A 765 -21.41 -9.96 -5.38
C PRO A 765 -21.99 -11.35 -5.63
N ARG A 766 -23.29 -11.40 -5.91
CA ARG A 766 -24.04 -12.64 -6.11
C ARG A 766 -23.36 -13.57 -7.11
N GLU A 767 -22.93 -13.04 -8.25
CA GLU A 767 -22.35 -13.80 -9.35
C GLU A 767 -21.06 -14.52 -8.95
N ALA A 768 -20.38 -14.09 -7.89
CA ALA A 768 -19.14 -14.68 -7.45
C ALA A 768 -19.33 -16.08 -6.81
N LEU A 769 -20.43 -16.28 -6.08
CA LEU A 769 -20.69 -17.53 -5.33
C LEU A 769 -22.02 -18.19 -5.68
N TYR A 770 -22.97 -17.41 -6.21
CA TYR A 770 -24.35 -17.78 -6.55
C TYR A 770 -24.71 -17.30 -7.98
N PRO A 771 -23.95 -17.71 -9.02
CA PRO A 771 -24.18 -17.29 -10.40
C PRO A 771 -25.58 -17.65 -10.92
N TYR A 772 -26.20 -18.68 -10.34
CA TYR A 772 -27.62 -18.97 -10.45
C TYR A 772 -28.24 -18.83 -9.07
N ASN A 773 -29.37 -18.13 -8.94
CA ASN A 773 -30.13 -18.17 -7.70
C ASN A 773 -30.94 -19.48 -7.60
N TRP A 774 -31.61 -19.69 -6.48
CA TRP A 774 -32.39 -20.89 -6.22
C TRP A 774 -33.55 -21.12 -7.21
N LYS A 775 -34.01 -20.10 -7.93
CA LYS A 775 -35.03 -20.21 -8.99
C LYS A 775 -34.43 -20.54 -10.36
N GLU A 776 -33.18 -20.15 -10.58
CA GLU A 776 -32.46 -20.26 -11.87
C GLU A 776 -31.57 -21.51 -11.96
N ILE A 777 -31.30 -22.19 -10.83
CA ILE A 777 -30.37 -23.33 -10.79
C ILE A 777 -30.86 -24.56 -11.55
N VAL A 778 -32.18 -24.80 -11.61
CA VAL A 778 -32.75 -25.99 -12.24
C VAL A 778 -32.40 -26.08 -13.74
N PRO A 779 -32.53 -25.01 -14.54
CA PRO A 779 -31.99 -24.96 -15.90
C PRO A 779 -30.51 -25.37 -16.04
N ALA A 780 -29.66 -25.03 -15.07
CA ALA A 780 -28.23 -25.35 -15.11
C ALA A 780 -27.92 -26.85 -14.92
N LEU A 781 -28.91 -27.64 -14.47
CA LEU A 781 -28.84 -29.10 -14.37
C LEU A 781 -29.29 -29.83 -15.64
N ARG A 782 -29.91 -29.11 -16.59
CA ARG A 782 -30.40 -29.65 -17.86
C ARG A 782 -29.37 -29.47 -18.97
N LYS A 783 -29.40 -30.37 -19.95
CA LYS A 783 -28.49 -30.37 -21.10
C LYS A 783 -28.59 -29.07 -21.90
N THR A 784 -27.46 -28.52 -22.28
CA THR A 784 -27.36 -27.31 -23.11
C THR A 784 -26.15 -27.40 -24.04
N ASN A 785 -26.24 -26.82 -25.23
CA ASN A 785 -25.14 -26.78 -26.19
C ASN A 785 -24.02 -25.81 -25.79
N ARG A 786 -24.25 -24.97 -24.76
CA ARG A 786 -23.29 -23.96 -24.26
C ARG A 786 -22.70 -24.30 -22.90
N ALA A 787 -22.77 -25.57 -22.47
CA ALA A 787 -22.40 -25.95 -21.11
C ALA A 787 -20.95 -25.57 -20.76
N GLU A 788 -19.99 -25.88 -21.63
CA GLU A 788 -18.58 -25.54 -21.42
C GLU A 788 -18.36 -24.01 -21.45
N ASP A 789 -19.01 -23.29 -22.37
CA ASP A 789 -18.93 -21.82 -22.46
C ASP A 789 -19.49 -21.12 -21.22
N ASP A 790 -20.61 -21.64 -20.67
CA ASP A 790 -21.23 -21.13 -19.46
C ASP A 790 -20.32 -21.38 -18.24
N VAL A 791 -19.66 -22.55 -18.15
CA VAL A 791 -18.65 -22.82 -17.11
C VAL A 791 -17.47 -21.85 -17.22
N LEU A 792 -16.97 -21.59 -18.43
CA LEU A 792 -15.89 -20.62 -18.66
C LEU A 792 -16.30 -19.22 -18.20
N ARG A 793 -17.53 -18.78 -18.53
CA ARG A 793 -18.05 -17.47 -18.11
C ARG A 793 -18.18 -17.35 -16.59
N ILE A 794 -18.66 -18.41 -15.94
CA ILE A 794 -18.78 -18.46 -14.47
C ILE A 794 -17.41 -18.39 -13.82
N GLU A 795 -16.43 -19.17 -14.28
CA GLU A 795 -15.09 -19.18 -13.70
C GLU A 795 -14.31 -17.88 -13.99
N GLU A 796 -14.65 -17.13 -15.05
CA GLU A 796 -14.09 -15.80 -15.33
C GLU A 796 -14.34 -14.79 -14.21
N HIS A 797 -15.52 -14.84 -13.56
CA HIS A 797 -15.95 -13.84 -12.58
C HIS A 797 -16.31 -14.43 -11.21
N GLY A 798 -16.30 -15.75 -11.07
CA GLY A 798 -16.78 -16.45 -9.88
C GLY A 798 -15.84 -17.52 -9.35
N LEU A 799 -16.23 -18.03 -8.18
CA LEU A 799 -15.50 -19.00 -7.36
C LEU A 799 -16.31 -20.27 -7.10
N SER A 800 -17.66 -20.18 -7.11
CA SER A 800 -18.53 -21.30 -6.78
C SER A 800 -19.84 -21.31 -7.60
N ILE A 801 -20.45 -22.50 -7.70
CA ILE A 801 -21.84 -22.72 -8.12
C ILE A 801 -22.58 -23.38 -6.97
N HIS A 802 -23.58 -22.71 -6.38
CA HIS A 802 -24.42 -23.29 -5.33
C HIS A 802 -25.62 -24.03 -5.95
N LEU A 803 -25.82 -25.29 -5.56
CA LEU A 803 -26.87 -26.13 -6.14
C LEU A 803 -28.21 -26.03 -5.40
N TYR A 804 -28.28 -25.40 -4.23
CA TYR A 804 -29.47 -25.31 -3.39
C TYR A 804 -30.12 -26.68 -3.19
N GLY A 805 -29.50 -27.56 -2.39
CA GLY A 805 -29.89 -28.95 -2.21
C GLY A 805 -31.35 -29.15 -1.78
N LYS A 806 -31.94 -28.18 -1.07
CA LYS A 806 -33.39 -28.18 -0.77
C LYS A 806 -34.27 -28.11 -2.02
N VAL A 807 -33.81 -27.45 -3.08
CA VAL A 807 -34.49 -27.26 -4.37
C VAL A 807 -34.12 -28.37 -5.36
N THR A 808 -32.86 -28.78 -5.39
CA THR A 808 -32.33 -29.64 -6.44
C THR A 808 -32.06 -31.08 -6.03
N SER A 809 -32.31 -31.46 -4.76
CA SER A 809 -32.04 -32.81 -4.25
C SER A 809 -32.53 -33.88 -5.18
N ASP A 810 -33.77 -33.75 -5.68
CA ASP A 810 -34.46 -34.77 -6.46
C ASP A 810 -34.32 -34.58 -7.98
N SER A 811 -33.64 -33.52 -8.41
CA SER A 811 -33.35 -33.27 -9.82
C SER A 811 -32.13 -34.06 -10.28
N THR A 812 -32.20 -34.72 -11.43
CA THR A 812 -31.02 -35.36 -12.06
C THR A 812 -30.12 -34.31 -12.71
N ILE A 813 -28.80 -34.52 -12.62
CA ILE A 813 -27.82 -33.70 -13.36
C ILE A 813 -27.62 -34.36 -14.72
N GLU A 814 -28.11 -33.75 -15.79
CA GLU A 814 -28.01 -34.31 -17.14
C GLU A 814 -26.57 -34.18 -17.67
N GLU A 815 -26.12 -35.18 -18.44
CA GLU A 815 -24.85 -35.09 -19.15
C GLU A 815 -24.93 -33.98 -20.20
N GLY A 816 -23.91 -33.11 -20.22
CA GLY A 816 -23.91 -31.90 -21.05
C GLY A 816 -24.70 -30.73 -20.48
N SER A 817 -25.09 -30.78 -19.21
CA SER A 817 -25.54 -29.59 -18.46
C SER A 817 -24.35 -28.74 -17.98
N VAL A 818 -24.59 -27.50 -17.57
CA VAL A 818 -23.53 -26.61 -17.03
C VAL A 818 -22.88 -27.23 -15.80
N VAL A 819 -23.70 -27.70 -14.86
CA VAL A 819 -23.20 -28.39 -13.65
C VAL A 819 -22.52 -29.71 -14.01
N GLY A 820 -23.09 -30.49 -14.95
CA GLY A 820 -22.46 -31.72 -15.43
C GLY A 820 -21.07 -31.48 -16.05
N ALA A 821 -20.92 -30.39 -16.82
CA ALA A 821 -19.64 -29.98 -17.39
C ALA A 821 -18.63 -29.58 -16.31
N ALA A 822 -19.04 -28.76 -15.32
CA ALA A 822 -18.21 -28.39 -14.18
C ALA A 822 -17.69 -29.62 -13.42
N LEU A 823 -18.58 -30.56 -13.07
CA LEU A 823 -18.23 -31.78 -12.36
C LEU A 823 -17.32 -32.72 -13.18
N LYS A 824 -17.45 -32.70 -14.51
CA LYS A 824 -16.56 -33.44 -15.42
C LYS A 824 -15.16 -32.83 -15.43
N ILE A 825 -15.05 -31.50 -15.44
CA ILE A 825 -13.76 -30.79 -15.44
C ILE A 825 -13.03 -30.99 -14.10
N TRP A 826 -13.72 -30.84 -12.97
CA TRP A 826 -13.12 -30.81 -11.62
C TRP A 826 -13.38 -32.05 -10.74
N GLY A 827 -13.57 -33.21 -11.34
CA GLY A 827 -13.71 -34.48 -10.62
C GLY A 827 -12.36 -35.19 -10.39
N LEU A 828 -12.15 -35.79 -9.22
CA LEU A 828 -11.01 -36.69 -8.96
C LEU A 828 -11.32 -38.15 -9.27
N ASP A 829 -12.59 -38.51 -9.48
CA ASP A 829 -13.05 -39.90 -9.75
C ASP A 829 -12.61 -40.91 -8.68
N LEU A 830 -12.60 -40.48 -7.42
CA LEU A 830 -12.25 -41.35 -6.29
C LEU A 830 -13.50 -41.91 -5.59
N SER A 831 -14.68 -41.39 -5.90
CA SER A 831 -15.97 -41.82 -5.35
C SER A 831 -16.57 -43.03 -6.07
N PRO A 832 -17.44 -43.82 -5.42
CA PRO A 832 -18.25 -44.84 -6.12
C PRO A 832 -19.19 -44.19 -7.14
N PRO A 833 -19.39 -44.74 -8.36
CA PRO A 833 -18.93 -46.04 -8.84
C PRO A 833 -17.53 -46.00 -9.49
N PHE A 834 -16.88 -44.84 -9.62
CA PHE A 834 -15.60 -44.71 -10.32
C PHE A 834 -14.48 -45.59 -9.74
N GLN A 835 -14.56 -45.93 -8.44
CA GLN A 835 -13.70 -46.91 -7.79
C GLN A 835 -13.68 -48.30 -8.45
N SER A 836 -14.77 -48.68 -9.13
CA SER A 836 -14.94 -49.97 -9.81
C SER A 836 -14.48 -49.95 -11.27
N SER A 837 -14.14 -48.78 -11.81
CA SER A 837 -13.67 -48.66 -13.19
C SER A 837 -12.25 -49.22 -13.32
N PRO A 838 -11.95 -50.08 -14.32
CA PRO A 838 -10.65 -50.76 -14.45
C PRO A 838 -9.49 -49.83 -14.86
N GLY A 839 -9.75 -48.54 -15.07
CA GLY A 839 -8.74 -47.56 -15.48
C GLY A 839 -7.72 -47.21 -14.37
N GLY A 840 -6.44 -47.11 -14.75
CA GLY A 840 -5.39 -46.55 -13.90
C GLY A 840 -5.56 -45.03 -13.66
N PRO A 841 -4.69 -44.42 -12.83
CA PRO A 841 -4.62 -42.97 -12.71
C PRO A 841 -4.38 -42.33 -14.08
N ARG A 842 -4.98 -41.16 -14.32
CA ARG A 842 -4.81 -40.39 -15.57
C ARG A 842 -4.56 -38.91 -15.29
N LEU A 843 -3.80 -38.26 -16.16
CA LEU A 843 -3.47 -36.84 -16.10
C LEU A 843 -4.56 -36.02 -16.81
N GLN A 844 -5.14 -35.08 -16.08
CA GLN A 844 -6.15 -34.15 -16.55
C GLN A 844 -5.55 -32.75 -16.66
N GLY A 845 -5.91 -32.03 -17.72
CA GLY A 845 -5.57 -30.62 -17.87
C GLY A 845 -6.37 -29.95 -19.00
N PRO A 846 -6.12 -28.65 -19.25
CA PRO A 846 -6.80 -27.91 -20.30
C PRO A 846 -6.30 -28.31 -21.69
N LYS A 847 -7.17 -28.21 -22.71
CA LYS A 847 -6.77 -28.38 -24.11
C LYS A 847 -5.96 -27.21 -24.64
N ILE A 848 -6.26 -25.99 -24.17
CA ILE A 848 -5.63 -24.73 -24.57
C ILE A 848 -5.61 -23.83 -23.33
N MET A 849 -4.50 -23.12 -23.11
CA MET A 849 -4.40 -22.06 -22.11
C MET A 849 -4.51 -20.69 -22.80
N TYR A 850 -5.49 -19.87 -22.41
CA TYR A 850 -5.57 -18.49 -22.89
C TYR A 850 -4.85 -17.58 -21.91
N TYR A 851 -3.72 -17.02 -22.33
CA TYR A 851 -2.96 -16.09 -21.52
C TYR A 851 -3.47 -14.66 -21.72
N GLN A 852 -3.99 -14.07 -20.65
CA GLN A 852 -4.49 -12.70 -20.63
C GLN A 852 -3.35 -11.76 -20.23
N VAL A 853 -2.98 -10.84 -21.13
CA VAL A 853 -1.94 -9.85 -20.83
C VAL A 853 -2.53 -8.83 -19.86
N PRO A 854 -1.89 -8.56 -18.71
CA PRO A 854 -2.33 -7.49 -17.82
C PRO A 854 -2.42 -6.17 -18.59
N SER A 855 -3.55 -5.48 -18.52
CA SER A 855 -3.72 -4.22 -19.27
C SER A 855 -2.70 -3.19 -18.75
N THR A 856 -1.85 -2.68 -19.64
CA THR A 856 -0.89 -1.61 -19.32
C THR A 856 -1.55 -0.26 -19.03
N SER A 857 -2.90 -0.19 -19.09
CA SER A 857 -3.69 1.03 -18.88
C SER A 857 -4.18 1.24 -17.45
N SER A 858 -3.92 0.33 -16.51
CA SER A 858 -4.12 0.62 -15.08
C SER A 858 -2.78 0.98 -14.42
N LYS A 859 -2.39 2.25 -14.52
CA LYS A 859 -1.60 2.93 -13.48
C LYS A 859 -2.47 3.20 -12.24
N SER A 860 -3.19 2.16 -11.82
CA SER A 860 -3.95 2.03 -10.59
C SER A 860 -3.30 0.87 -9.86
N GLU A 861 -2.98 1.09 -8.59
CA GLU A 861 -2.65 0.05 -7.63
C GLU A 861 -3.60 -1.15 -7.80
N ALA A 862 -3.18 -2.19 -8.51
CA ALA A 862 -3.97 -3.41 -8.59
C ALA A 862 -3.78 -4.17 -7.27
N ARG A 863 -4.55 -3.78 -6.25
CA ARG A 863 -4.91 -4.68 -5.14
C ARG A 863 -5.46 -5.94 -5.80
N SER A 864 -4.72 -7.06 -5.74
CA SER A 864 -5.26 -8.36 -6.15
C SER A 864 -6.55 -8.60 -5.38
N THR A 865 -7.68 -8.59 -6.06
CA THR A 865 -8.97 -8.90 -5.45
C THR A 865 -9.08 -10.41 -5.24
N VAL A 866 -9.92 -10.83 -4.31
CA VAL A 866 -10.24 -12.25 -4.06
C VAL A 866 -10.80 -12.96 -5.32
N LEU A 867 -11.32 -12.18 -6.28
CA LEU A 867 -11.84 -12.66 -7.56
C LEU A 867 -10.80 -12.62 -8.68
N ASP A 868 -9.68 -11.93 -8.53
CA ASP A 868 -8.69 -11.81 -9.59
C ASP A 868 -8.04 -13.18 -9.88
N LYS A 869 -7.78 -13.43 -11.17
CA LYS A 869 -7.01 -14.58 -11.61
C LYS A 869 -5.53 -14.23 -11.59
N VAL A 870 -4.72 -15.13 -11.06
CA VAL A 870 -3.27 -15.05 -11.19
C VAL A 870 -2.90 -15.43 -12.64
N PRO A 871 -2.41 -14.50 -13.49
CA PRO A 871 -2.18 -14.79 -14.90
C PRO A 871 -1.17 -15.93 -15.08
N GLY A 872 -1.51 -16.89 -15.93
CA GLY A 872 -0.70 -18.08 -16.21
C GLY A 872 -0.72 -19.17 -15.13
N SER A 873 -1.51 -19.03 -14.05
CA SER A 873 -1.65 -20.10 -13.05
C SER A 873 -2.45 -21.29 -13.59
N PHE A 874 -2.05 -22.50 -13.21
CA PHE A 874 -2.78 -23.74 -13.52
C PHE A 874 -3.89 -23.98 -12.48
N LYS A 875 -4.87 -23.07 -12.42
CA LYS A 875 -6.01 -23.11 -11.50
C LYS A 875 -7.33 -22.94 -12.26
N GLY A 876 -8.45 -23.28 -11.61
CA GLY A 876 -9.78 -23.19 -12.22
C GLY A 876 -9.88 -24.09 -13.45
N ILE A 877 -10.32 -23.55 -14.57
CA ILE A 877 -10.42 -24.26 -15.86
C ILE A 877 -9.07 -24.72 -16.41
N TYR A 878 -7.95 -24.15 -15.92
CA TYR A 878 -6.59 -24.53 -16.31
C TYR A 878 -5.93 -25.49 -15.31
N ALA A 879 -6.67 -26.01 -14.32
CA ALA A 879 -6.13 -26.95 -13.35
C ALA A 879 -5.54 -28.18 -14.04
N VAL A 880 -4.31 -28.52 -13.65
CA VAL A 880 -3.62 -29.76 -14.07
C VAL A 880 -3.48 -30.66 -12.86
N PHE A 881 -4.02 -31.88 -12.95
CA PHE A 881 -4.06 -32.80 -11.81
C PHE A 881 -4.25 -34.25 -12.28
N VAL A 882 -3.88 -35.19 -11.43
CA VAL A 882 -4.10 -36.62 -11.63
C VAL A 882 -5.41 -37.02 -10.95
N ARG A 883 -6.22 -37.82 -11.65
CA ARG A 883 -7.50 -38.35 -11.19
C ARG A 883 -7.62 -39.86 -11.44
N GLY A 884 -8.54 -40.50 -10.74
CA GLY A 884 -8.85 -41.93 -10.88
C GLY A 884 -7.76 -42.87 -10.34
N GLY A 885 -7.89 -44.16 -10.65
CA GLY A 885 -7.01 -45.22 -10.18
C GLY A 885 -7.62 -46.06 -9.07
N ARG A 886 -7.36 -47.37 -9.13
CA ARG A 886 -7.96 -48.37 -8.26
C ARG A 886 -7.61 -48.13 -6.77
N SER A 887 -8.61 -48.30 -5.91
CA SER A 887 -8.42 -48.30 -4.46
C SER A 887 -7.83 -49.65 -4.04
N ALA A 888 -6.60 -49.64 -3.52
CA ALA A 888 -6.02 -50.77 -2.78
C ALA A 888 -6.22 -50.52 -1.28
N ASP A 889 -6.08 -51.56 -0.45
CA ASP A 889 -6.09 -51.40 1.00
C ASP A 889 -4.81 -50.71 1.49
N GLY A 890 -4.96 -49.72 2.38
CA GLY A 890 -3.83 -48.93 2.93
C GLY A 890 -3.54 -47.62 2.20
N PHE A 891 -2.55 -46.88 2.72
CA PHE A 891 -2.11 -45.59 2.18
C PHE A 891 -1.38 -45.81 0.85
N ILE A 892 -1.78 -45.08 -0.19
CA ILE A 892 -1.33 -45.35 -1.56
C ILE A 892 -0.25 -44.33 -1.93
N THR A 893 0.98 -44.81 -1.95
CA THR A 893 2.12 -44.04 -2.43
C THR A 893 2.71 -44.68 -3.67
N ARG A 894 3.21 -43.86 -4.59
CA ARG A 894 3.89 -44.30 -5.82
C ARG A 894 5.12 -43.43 -6.05
N LYS A 895 6.04 -43.93 -6.88
CA LYS A 895 7.09 -43.08 -7.45
C LYS A 895 6.45 -41.97 -8.28
N ALA A 896 6.88 -40.73 -8.11
CA ALA A 896 6.34 -39.62 -8.86
C ALA A 896 7.43 -38.67 -9.38
N SER A 897 7.30 -38.25 -10.63
CA SER A 897 8.14 -37.19 -11.19
C SER A 897 7.38 -36.36 -12.20
N ILE A 898 7.73 -35.09 -12.29
CA ILE A 898 7.14 -34.13 -13.23
C ILE A 898 8.27 -33.57 -14.10
N LEU A 899 8.11 -33.62 -15.42
CA LEU A 899 8.99 -32.94 -16.38
C LEU A 899 8.15 -31.95 -17.20
N ILE A 900 8.50 -30.69 -17.12
CA ILE A 900 7.83 -29.61 -17.85
C ILE A 900 8.83 -29.01 -18.83
N THR A 901 8.42 -28.85 -20.08
CA THR A 901 9.18 -28.09 -21.07
C THR A 901 8.29 -27.04 -21.72
N VAL A 902 8.83 -25.84 -21.91
CA VAL A 902 8.18 -24.71 -22.57
C VAL A 902 9.07 -24.24 -23.70
N LYS A 903 8.45 -23.97 -24.85
CA LYS A 903 9.16 -23.63 -26.08
C LYS A 903 9.76 -22.21 -26.01
N VAL A 904 8.98 -21.20 -25.63
CA VAL A 904 9.42 -19.80 -25.70
C VAL A 904 9.53 -19.14 -24.32
N GLY A 905 8.45 -19.18 -23.53
CA GLY A 905 8.32 -18.58 -22.19
C GLY A 905 9.00 -19.41 -21.11
N ALA A 906 8.46 -19.35 -19.89
CA ALA A 906 9.02 -20.02 -18.73
C ALA A 906 7.93 -20.53 -17.78
N ILE A 907 8.28 -21.50 -16.93
CA ILE A 907 7.45 -21.97 -15.82
C ILE A 907 8.12 -21.56 -14.53
N ALA A 908 7.33 -21.04 -13.61
CA ALA A 908 7.72 -20.82 -12.23
C ALA A 908 6.87 -21.70 -11.30
N THR A 909 7.42 -21.98 -10.13
CA THR A 909 6.68 -22.51 -8.98
C THR A 909 6.44 -21.35 -8.01
N ASP A 910 5.38 -21.39 -7.21
CA ASP A 910 5.09 -20.34 -6.20
C ASP A 910 6.28 -19.98 -5.26
N ALA A 911 7.30 -20.85 -5.14
CA ALA A 911 8.51 -20.62 -4.34
C ALA A 911 9.67 -19.90 -5.07
N LEU A 912 9.57 -19.67 -6.39
CA LEU A 912 10.65 -19.10 -7.22
C LEU A 912 10.12 -17.93 -8.05
N GLU A 913 10.68 -16.73 -7.86
CA GLU A 913 10.32 -15.54 -8.65
C GLU A 913 10.81 -15.63 -10.11
N THR A 914 11.86 -16.43 -10.36
CA THR A 914 12.44 -16.61 -11.70
C THR A 914 11.97 -17.92 -12.34
N GLY A 915 11.30 -17.81 -13.49
CA GLY A 915 10.88 -18.98 -14.27
C GLY A 915 12.01 -19.61 -15.10
N THR A 916 11.86 -20.89 -15.46
CA THR A 916 12.78 -21.61 -16.36
C THR A 916 12.04 -22.28 -17.52
N LYS A 917 12.71 -22.51 -18.64
CA LYS A 917 12.14 -23.18 -19.82
C LYS A 917 11.89 -24.68 -19.61
N ARG A 918 12.62 -25.29 -18.67
CA ARG A 918 12.53 -26.71 -18.37
C ARG A 918 12.64 -26.91 -16.87
N ILE A 919 11.64 -27.57 -16.30
CA ILE A 919 11.62 -27.97 -14.89
C ILE A 919 11.55 -29.47 -14.83
N GLN A 920 12.43 -30.09 -14.05
CA GLN A 920 12.36 -31.51 -13.73
C GLN A 920 12.28 -31.64 -12.21
N MET A 921 11.20 -32.22 -11.72
CA MET A 921 10.95 -32.46 -10.30
C MET A 921 10.87 -33.97 -10.09
N ASP A 922 11.86 -34.54 -9.38
CA ASP A 922 11.73 -35.88 -8.80
C ASP A 922 11.11 -35.72 -7.41
N LEU A 923 9.88 -36.19 -7.24
CA LEU A 923 9.17 -36.09 -5.97
C LEU A 923 9.52 -37.27 -5.05
N GLY A 924 10.22 -38.30 -5.56
CA GLY A 924 10.64 -39.47 -4.79
C GLY A 924 9.76 -40.70 -5.01
N GLN A 925 10.03 -41.75 -4.23
CA GLN A 925 9.47 -43.09 -4.40
C GLN A 925 8.12 -43.30 -3.68
N SER A 926 7.82 -42.47 -2.68
CA SER A 926 6.67 -42.65 -1.78
C SER A 926 5.79 -41.41 -1.76
N ILE A 927 5.15 -41.10 -2.89
CA ILE A 927 4.33 -39.90 -3.08
C ILE A 927 2.86 -40.25 -3.25
N THR A 928 2.00 -39.51 -2.55
CA THR A 928 0.54 -39.64 -2.69
C THR A 928 0.00 -38.82 -3.85
N MET A 929 -1.22 -39.13 -4.29
CA MET A 929 -1.89 -38.33 -5.33
C MET A 929 -2.12 -36.88 -4.86
N ALA A 930 -2.48 -36.66 -3.59
CA ALA A 930 -2.65 -35.33 -3.03
C ALA A 930 -1.35 -34.51 -3.07
N GLN A 931 -0.20 -35.11 -2.75
CA GLN A 931 1.11 -34.46 -2.83
C GLN A 931 1.50 -34.12 -4.27
N LEU A 932 1.27 -35.04 -5.21
CA LEU A 932 1.50 -34.80 -6.63
C LEU A 932 0.62 -33.67 -7.17
N ASN A 933 -0.68 -33.69 -6.85
CA ASN A 933 -1.62 -32.65 -7.25
C ASN A 933 -1.30 -31.29 -6.63
N LEU A 934 -0.79 -31.27 -5.39
CA LEU A 934 -0.28 -30.03 -4.77
C LEU A 934 0.90 -29.46 -5.55
N ALA A 935 1.85 -30.29 -5.98
CA ALA A 935 2.99 -29.85 -6.77
C ALA A 935 2.55 -29.27 -8.12
N LEU A 936 1.59 -29.91 -8.79
CA LEU A 936 1.02 -29.43 -10.06
C LEU A 936 0.25 -28.11 -9.89
N SER A 937 -0.51 -27.94 -8.80
CA SER A 937 -1.30 -26.73 -8.55
C SER A 937 -0.47 -25.46 -8.28
N ARG A 938 0.82 -25.61 -7.96
CA ARG A 938 1.77 -24.52 -7.65
C ARG A 938 2.53 -24.03 -8.89
N LEU A 939 2.22 -24.56 -10.06
CA LEU A 939 2.85 -24.19 -11.32
C LEU A 939 2.22 -22.91 -11.88
N ARG A 940 3.05 -22.10 -12.54
CA ARG A 940 2.63 -20.88 -13.24
C ARG A 940 3.44 -20.66 -14.52
N TYR A 941 2.76 -20.38 -15.62
CA TYR A 941 3.37 -19.96 -16.87
C TYR A 941 3.66 -18.46 -16.89
N ILE A 942 4.84 -18.10 -17.40
CA ILE A 942 5.34 -16.73 -17.58
C ILE A 942 5.68 -16.55 -19.06
N PRO A 943 5.06 -15.58 -19.77
CA PRO A 943 5.36 -15.33 -21.17
C PRO A 943 6.76 -14.68 -21.34
N PRO A 944 7.38 -14.81 -22.53
CA PRO A 944 8.65 -14.15 -22.84
C PRO A 944 8.51 -12.62 -22.89
N ALA A 945 9.61 -11.89 -22.67
CA ALA A 945 9.63 -10.42 -22.69
C ALA A 945 9.12 -9.86 -24.04
N SER A 946 8.29 -8.83 -23.96
CA SER A 946 7.32 -8.38 -24.98
C SER A 946 7.84 -7.95 -26.36
N ALA A 947 9.16 -7.94 -26.62
CA ALA A 947 9.72 -7.51 -27.89
C ALA A 947 9.62 -8.54 -29.03
N GLY A 948 9.28 -9.81 -28.74
CA GLY A 948 9.30 -10.88 -29.76
C GLY A 948 8.29 -12.02 -29.58
N TRP A 949 7.26 -11.87 -28.74
CA TRP A 949 6.23 -12.90 -28.58
C TRP A 949 5.15 -12.77 -29.66
N ASP A 950 5.04 -13.76 -30.54
CA ASP A 950 3.98 -13.88 -31.56
C ASP A 950 2.58 -14.14 -30.98
N GLY A 951 2.49 -14.32 -29.67
CA GLY A 951 1.25 -14.62 -28.97
C GLY A 951 0.91 -16.10 -28.90
N ALA A 952 1.83 -16.99 -29.29
CA ALA A 952 1.71 -18.43 -29.13
C ALA A 952 2.87 -19.02 -28.31
N ASP A 953 2.62 -20.08 -27.56
CA ASP A 953 3.65 -20.91 -26.94
C ASP A 953 3.12 -22.34 -26.76
N ASP A 954 3.99 -23.29 -26.45
CA ASP A 954 3.61 -24.68 -26.19
C ASP A 954 4.23 -25.15 -24.88
N ILE A 955 3.38 -25.59 -23.94
CA ILE A 955 3.79 -26.19 -22.67
C ILE A 955 3.60 -27.70 -22.74
N LYS A 956 4.64 -28.48 -22.47
CA LYS A 956 4.55 -29.93 -22.32
C LYS A 956 4.72 -30.31 -20.86
N ILE A 957 3.74 -30.98 -20.27
CA ILE A 957 3.78 -31.48 -18.90
C ILE A 957 3.74 -33.00 -18.95
N GLN A 958 4.86 -33.64 -18.64
CA GLN A 958 4.99 -35.08 -18.51
C GLN A 958 4.94 -35.45 -17.02
N VAL A 959 4.09 -36.40 -16.66
CA VAL A 959 3.95 -36.88 -15.29
C VAL A 959 4.13 -38.38 -15.27
N GLU A 960 5.04 -38.84 -14.40
CA GLU A 960 5.11 -40.24 -14.01
C GLU A 960 4.47 -40.39 -12.62
N PHE A 961 3.58 -41.37 -12.46
CA PHE A 961 2.97 -41.72 -11.17
C PHE A 961 2.76 -43.24 -11.07
N GLY A 962 3.75 -43.94 -10.54
CA GLY A 962 3.82 -45.41 -10.57
C GLY A 962 3.94 -45.94 -11.99
N LEU A 963 2.93 -46.67 -12.47
CA LEU A 963 2.87 -47.18 -13.84
C LEU A 963 2.31 -46.15 -14.83
N MET A 964 1.65 -45.09 -14.35
CA MET A 964 1.14 -44.03 -15.22
C MET A 964 2.31 -43.19 -15.73
N LYS A 965 2.37 -43.01 -17.05
CA LYS A 965 3.27 -42.09 -17.75
C LYS A 965 2.46 -41.37 -18.81
N GLU A 966 2.04 -40.15 -18.51
CA GLU A 966 1.20 -39.36 -19.39
C GLU A 966 1.82 -38.00 -19.67
N GLN A 967 1.45 -37.44 -20.83
CA GLN A 967 1.88 -36.13 -21.27
C GLN A 967 0.66 -35.30 -21.65
N LEU A 968 0.67 -34.04 -21.21
CA LEU A 968 -0.20 -33.00 -21.75
C LEU A 968 0.63 -32.05 -22.60
N ASP A 969 0.18 -31.82 -23.83
CA ASP A 969 0.65 -30.73 -24.68
C ASP A 969 -0.41 -29.62 -24.64
N ILE A 970 -0.07 -28.48 -24.06
CA ILE A 970 -0.97 -27.35 -23.81
C ILE A 970 -0.49 -26.15 -24.62
N PRO A 971 -1.13 -25.87 -25.77
CA PRO A 971 -0.92 -24.64 -26.51
C PRO A 971 -1.34 -23.44 -25.65
N VAL A 972 -0.51 -22.41 -25.61
CA VAL A 972 -0.78 -21.13 -24.97
C VAL A 972 -1.09 -20.11 -26.05
N ILE A 973 -2.26 -19.49 -25.96
CA ILE A 973 -2.70 -18.46 -26.91
C ILE A 973 -2.90 -17.14 -26.17
N ARG A 974 -2.27 -16.08 -26.66
CA ARG A 974 -2.49 -14.71 -26.17
C ARG A 974 -3.92 -14.28 -26.47
N ARG A 975 -4.69 -13.96 -25.44
CA ARG A 975 -6.03 -13.37 -25.59
C ARG A 975 -5.89 -11.84 -25.52
N ALA A 976 -6.14 -11.16 -26.64
CA ALA A 976 -6.30 -9.71 -26.63
C ALA A 976 -7.60 -9.36 -25.90
N THR A 977 -7.53 -8.45 -24.93
CA THR A 977 -8.72 -7.90 -24.27
C THR A 977 -9.57 -7.20 -25.35
N LYS A 978 -10.68 -7.81 -25.75
CA LYS A 978 -11.78 -7.03 -26.34
C LYS A 978 -12.27 -6.12 -25.21
N LEU A 979 -12.05 -4.82 -25.34
CA LEU A 979 -12.80 -3.82 -24.59
C LEU A 979 -14.28 -4.11 -24.84
N ALA A 980 -14.96 -4.63 -23.82
CA ALA A 980 -16.41 -4.71 -23.76
C ALA A 980 -16.93 -3.41 -23.14
#